data_AF-A0A2I2FE02-F1
#
_entry.id   AF-A0A2I2FE02-F1
#
_cell.length_a   1.000
_cell.length_b   1.000
_cell.length_c   1.000
_cell.angle_alpha   90.00
_cell.angle_beta   90.00
_cell.angle_gamma   90.00
#
_symmetry.space_group_name_H-M   'P 1'
#
loop_
_entity.id
_entity.type
_entity.pdbx_description
1 polymer ?
#
loop_
_entity_poly.entity_id
_entity_poly.type
_entity_poly.pdbx_seq_one_letter_code
_entity_poly.pdbx_strand_id
1 'polypeptide(L)'
;MSSGTLHIVDSRTSAKYQIPIKRNAVSALDLKRIRGPKDGADRADHVAGGLRVHDPGLQNTTVVETAISFSDHDRGKLLFRGYSLEQLWHSDFEDMLHLLVWGTYPTRTAREGLRRELAQQMRSVPSTVQRTVESFPKTAPPLALILAGLAACLAAMPETIPASTDANLYQGNPENVDRAIIRTVAQYTVVFGLVSSHRKGVPFEPPSADRSYCENLFAMAGMVDPSTCRPSPTHVSCFRRFAMLNADHGMALTVFSALVTASSLTDPLSCLMTAVASAYGPLHFGATEAAQRALREIKSPDQVPTFIEEVKQGKRKLFGYGHRSYKGLDPRVRPIHSILQDLDPSSNPLLEIAERIERVASQDEYFLTRGLYPNADLYGNFVFTGMGFEPEIIPAAMLAQRIMGIMAHWREYMLTRGKLFRPLHLYTGDTGEKTSTMPPSPTTETTPLLPPSKPPYSTFTIAQKRLIILTAALASTFSPFSANIYYPALNSIAADLHVSISQVNLTITTYMICQALAPTLTGSLADQTGRRPAYLLCFLIYIAGNIALALQHSYIALLILRAVQSCGSSGTVALASAVAADIITSAERGTYMGIASLGNILAPSLGPILGGLLSQRRLSLPNPLTTLRLLTHLPTGPLLLANGLVFASYYAVTAGLPAQLKDLYALDDMSIGLSFIPAGVGSLASATVNGFIVDWKYRRAKARADIISSSTTAKTTKNHHRSSTSNNPKTKSLSNLQGEFDIEKVRLSIGTPMTILAATAILTYAFLLPLHPPFPIILFLLFIISFFITAAYNIMNILLVDLYYYTPATAMAANNLVRCFLGAAATALVHPLVVRWGHRVTYAAVAGLIFAVVLPLLGAVYLWGTPPLLPLPPEATTLQLRYPSTQWVTPGDTLLIPETHPLPIISTHGLDPESKYLLLFVDLDVIYGSLSTVVLHWYQPGMEASPIAEPGPDRYLAPGTVLQLPPQGGVLVNRTSGAEYIAPQPPQGQNHHRYVYLLFRQPTAYVFPKCFAHIFPPTLEARVGFDVRQFVEVAGLDAPVAASYFFVERDEPVSGTPTATVTATATGTRSPPLTSPTTTWLRPAPCETATSTRSLERMKEERLGPLVGCHVARTM
;
A
#
# COMPACT_ATOMS: atom_id res chain seq x y z
N MET A 1 -13.23 51.35 -33.55
CA MET A 1 -14.19 50.24 -33.79
C MET A 1 -13.51 48.93 -33.43
N SER A 2 -14.15 48.03 -32.69
CA SER A 2 -13.57 46.72 -32.28
C SER A 2 -13.93 45.56 -33.21
N SER A 3 -14.71 45.82 -34.25
CA SER A 3 -15.09 44.86 -35.28
C SER A 3 -14.79 45.46 -36.65
N GLY A 4 -14.53 44.60 -37.64
CA GLY A 4 -14.19 45.00 -39.00
C GLY A 4 -13.80 43.81 -39.86
N THR A 5 -13.11 44.07 -40.96
CA THR A 5 -12.60 43.04 -41.87
C THR A 5 -11.11 43.26 -42.08
N LEU A 6 -10.32 42.21 -41.88
CA LEU A 6 -8.90 42.16 -42.23
C LEU A 6 -8.76 41.67 -43.66
N HIS A 7 -8.18 42.50 -44.53
CA HIS A 7 -7.86 42.15 -45.91
C HIS A 7 -6.42 41.64 -46.00
N ILE A 8 -6.24 40.41 -46.48
CA ILE A 8 -4.92 39.77 -46.62
C ILE A 8 -4.66 39.49 -48.10
N VAL A 9 -3.47 39.81 -48.58
CA VAL A 9 -2.98 39.43 -49.91
C VAL A 9 -1.80 38.49 -49.74
N ASP A 10 -1.91 37.25 -50.22
CA ASP A 10 -0.80 36.29 -50.18
C ASP A 10 0.12 36.54 -51.38
N SER A 11 1.32 37.08 -51.16
CA SER A 11 2.27 37.40 -52.23
C SER A 11 2.73 36.18 -53.03
N ARG A 12 2.63 34.97 -52.46
CA ARG A 12 3.03 33.72 -53.13
C ARG A 12 2.03 33.29 -54.20
N THR A 13 0.76 33.64 -54.05
CA THR A 13 -0.35 33.22 -54.94
C THR A 13 -1.14 34.38 -55.53
N SER A 14 -0.88 35.61 -55.09
CA SER A 14 -1.68 36.83 -55.35
C SER A 14 -3.15 36.74 -54.93
N ALA A 15 -3.55 35.68 -54.21
CA ALA A 15 -4.92 35.51 -53.74
C ALA A 15 -5.25 36.52 -52.64
N LYS A 16 -6.47 37.05 -52.69
CA LYS A 16 -6.99 38.01 -51.71
C LYS A 16 -7.99 37.30 -50.79
N TYR A 17 -7.84 37.51 -49.49
CA TYR A 17 -8.70 36.93 -48.45
C TYR A 17 -9.28 38.03 -47.56
N GLN A 18 -10.48 37.77 -47.04
CA GLN A 18 -11.15 38.63 -46.08
C GLN A 18 -11.41 37.82 -44.81
N ILE A 19 -10.88 38.28 -43.68
CA ILE A 19 -11.05 37.62 -42.38
C ILE A 19 -11.81 38.57 -41.45
N PRO A 20 -12.90 38.12 -40.81
CA PRO A 20 -13.65 38.97 -39.88
C PRO A 20 -12.82 39.26 -38.63
N ILE A 21 -12.78 40.53 -38.23
CA ILE A 21 -12.29 40.98 -36.94
C ILE A 21 -13.50 41.08 -36.00
N LYS A 22 -13.45 40.37 -34.88
CA LYS A 22 -14.47 40.42 -33.82
C LYS A 22 -13.77 40.68 -32.50
N ARG A 23 -14.22 41.70 -31.75
CA ARG A 23 -13.62 42.09 -30.45
C ARG A 23 -12.10 42.29 -30.53
N ASN A 24 -11.63 42.92 -31.60
CA ASN A 24 -10.22 43.15 -31.90
C ASN A 24 -9.37 41.87 -32.02
N ALA A 25 -10.00 40.74 -32.34
CA ALA A 25 -9.35 39.46 -32.56
C ALA A 25 -9.78 38.83 -33.88
N VAL A 26 -8.89 37.99 -34.45
CA VAL A 26 -9.16 37.18 -35.64
C VAL A 26 -9.08 35.69 -35.27
N SER A 27 -9.92 34.86 -35.89
CA SER A 27 -9.85 33.42 -35.69
C SER A 27 -8.62 32.84 -36.39
N ALA A 28 -7.73 32.20 -35.65
CA ALA A 28 -6.58 31.49 -36.22
C ALA A 28 -6.99 30.38 -37.20
N LEU A 29 -8.21 29.84 -37.07
CA LEU A 29 -8.73 28.82 -38.00
C LEU A 29 -9.04 29.39 -39.39
N ASP A 30 -9.35 30.69 -39.51
CA ASP A 30 -9.63 31.32 -40.81
C ASP A 30 -8.36 31.44 -41.66
N LEU A 31 -7.18 31.51 -41.03
CA LEU A 31 -5.89 31.54 -41.73
C LEU A 31 -5.58 30.22 -42.45
N LYS A 32 -6.19 29.09 -42.03
CA LYS A 32 -6.04 27.79 -42.73
C LYS A 32 -6.56 27.80 -44.18
N ARG A 33 -7.39 28.78 -44.54
CA ARG A 33 -7.87 28.98 -45.93
C ARG A 33 -6.78 29.50 -46.86
N ILE A 34 -5.73 30.11 -46.29
CA ILE A 34 -4.58 30.62 -47.03
C ILE A 34 -3.60 29.47 -47.23
N ARG A 35 -3.38 29.06 -48.48
CA ARG A 35 -2.52 27.93 -48.83
C ARG A 35 -1.38 28.41 -49.73
N GLY A 36 -0.16 28.01 -49.40
CA GLY A 36 1.00 28.27 -50.24
C GLY A 36 0.98 27.46 -51.53
N PRO A 37 1.88 27.78 -52.49
CA PRO A 37 2.05 27.01 -53.72
C PRO A 37 2.36 25.54 -53.40
N LYS A 38 1.88 24.62 -54.26
CA LYS A 38 2.10 23.18 -54.09
C LYS A 38 3.49 22.71 -54.54
N ASP A 39 4.16 23.46 -55.40
CA ASP A 39 5.41 23.07 -56.02
C ASP A 39 6.58 23.91 -55.48
N GLY A 40 7.68 23.23 -55.12
CA GLY A 40 8.97 23.87 -54.81
C GLY A 40 9.25 24.31 -53.37
N ALA A 41 8.34 24.09 -52.41
CA ALA A 41 8.60 24.36 -50.98
C ALA A 41 8.94 23.08 -50.20
N ASP A 42 9.70 23.24 -49.12
CA ASP A 42 10.16 22.15 -48.24
C ASP A 42 8.95 21.35 -47.73
N ARG A 43 9.06 20.01 -47.73
CA ARG A 43 8.02 19.11 -47.18
C ARG A 43 7.64 19.48 -45.73
N ALA A 44 8.54 20.07 -44.95
CA ALA A 44 8.29 20.53 -43.57
C ALA A 44 7.31 21.71 -43.52
N ASP A 45 7.34 22.53 -44.57
CA ASP A 45 6.53 23.75 -44.70
C ASP A 45 5.19 23.45 -45.39
N HIS A 46 5.12 22.34 -46.12
CA HIS A 46 3.89 21.80 -46.72
C HIS A 46 3.02 21.08 -45.70
N VAL A 47 2.27 21.85 -44.92
CA VAL A 47 1.20 21.30 -44.10
C VAL A 47 -0.13 21.42 -44.85
N ALA A 48 -0.81 20.28 -45.07
CA ALA A 48 -2.13 20.22 -45.72
C ALA A 48 -3.20 21.15 -45.09
N GLY A 49 -2.96 21.59 -43.86
CA GLY A 49 -3.83 22.45 -43.06
C GLY A 49 -3.75 23.96 -43.36
N GLY A 50 -2.91 24.45 -44.28
CA GLY A 50 -2.81 25.88 -44.62
C GLY A 50 -1.90 26.71 -43.70
N LEU A 51 -1.98 28.05 -43.79
CA LEU A 51 -1.14 28.98 -43.04
C LEU A 51 -1.33 28.80 -41.53
N ARG A 52 -0.21 28.74 -40.80
CA ARG A 52 -0.15 28.56 -39.34
C ARG A 52 0.27 29.86 -38.67
N VAL A 53 -0.25 30.11 -37.46
CA VAL A 53 0.25 31.19 -36.58
C VAL A 53 1.39 30.62 -35.74
N HIS A 54 2.56 31.26 -35.80
CA HIS A 54 3.69 30.94 -34.93
C HIS A 54 3.85 32.06 -33.90
N ASP A 55 3.34 31.84 -32.68
CA ASP A 55 3.39 32.80 -31.57
C ASP A 55 4.02 32.15 -30.32
N PRO A 56 5.37 32.05 -30.26
CA PRO A 56 6.07 31.49 -29.12
C PRO A 56 5.74 32.19 -27.80
N GLY A 57 5.19 31.42 -26.85
CA GLY A 57 4.79 31.92 -25.54
C GLY A 57 3.45 32.67 -25.51
N LEU A 58 2.65 32.55 -26.57
CA LEU A 58 1.28 33.07 -26.71
C LEU A 58 1.21 34.57 -26.41
N GLN A 59 2.12 35.36 -26.98
CA GLN A 59 2.27 36.77 -26.64
C GLN A 59 1.13 37.62 -27.18
N ASN A 60 0.50 37.19 -28.27
CA ASN A 60 -0.62 37.91 -28.90
C ASN A 60 -1.78 36.96 -29.26
N THR A 61 -1.91 35.86 -28.52
CA THR A 61 -2.94 34.84 -28.76
C THR A 61 -3.91 34.79 -27.59
N THR A 62 -5.18 35.13 -27.84
CA THR A 62 -6.28 34.93 -26.89
C THR A 62 -6.77 33.48 -26.97
N VAL A 63 -6.70 32.73 -25.87
CA VAL A 63 -6.99 31.29 -25.85
C VAL A 63 -8.41 30.94 -25.39
N VAL A 64 -9.08 31.83 -24.67
CA VAL A 64 -10.46 31.67 -24.17
C VAL A 64 -11.19 33.00 -24.22
N GLU A 65 -12.51 32.96 -24.38
CA GLU A 65 -13.39 34.08 -24.04
C GLU A 65 -13.78 33.96 -22.58
N THR A 66 -13.72 35.06 -21.81
CA THR A 66 -14.05 35.05 -20.39
C THR A 66 -14.70 36.35 -19.95
N ALA A 67 -15.58 36.27 -18.94
CA ALA A 67 -16.20 37.43 -18.31
C ALA A 67 -15.78 37.61 -16.83
N ILE A 68 -14.70 36.96 -16.39
CA ILE A 68 -14.30 36.88 -14.97
C ILE A 68 -13.56 38.14 -14.50
N SER A 69 -12.48 38.50 -15.18
CA SER A 69 -11.67 39.67 -14.86
C SER A 69 -11.33 40.48 -16.11
N PHE A 70 -11.09 41.77 -15.90
CA PHE A 70 -10.68 42.69 -16.94
C PHE A 70 -9.65 43.67 -16.40
N SER A 71 -8.50 43.77 -17.07
CA SER A 71 -7.47 44.76 -16.77
C SER A 71 -7.32 45.76 -17.93
N ASP A 72 -7.48 47.04 -17.60
CA ASP A 72 -7.13 48.16 -18.47
C ASP A 72 -5.82 48.77 -17.98
N HIS A 73 -4.76 48.48 -18.73
CA HIS A 73 -3.40 48.80 -18.37
C HIS A 73 -3.09 50.30 -18.53
N ASP A 74 -3.71 50.95 -19.51
CA ASP A 74 -3.50 52.36 -19.80
C ASP A 74 -4.15 53.23 -18.72
N ARG A 75 -5.29 52.77 -18.19
CA ARG A 75 -6.03 53.48 -17.13
C ARG A 75 -5.76 52.95 -15.73
N GLY A 76 -4.87 51.96 -15.57
CA GLY A 76 -4.59 51.34 -14.27
C GLY A 76 -5.86 50.81 -13.60
N LYS A 77 -6.73 50.12 -14.34
CA LYS A 77 -8.01 49.65 -13.82
C LYS A 77 -8.05 48.12 -13.82
N LEU A 78 -8.41 47.54 -12.69
CA LEU A 78 -8.65 46.11 -12.52
C LEU A 78 -10.10 45.90 -12.08
N LEU A 79 -10.83 45.07 -12.82
CA LEU A 79 -12.22 44.74 -12.57
C LEU A 79 -12.41 43.24 -12.38
N PHE A 80 -13.23 42.87 -11.40
CA PHE A 80 -13.72 41.50 -11.19
C PHE A 80 -15.23 41.47 -11.38
N ARG A 81 -15.71 40.76 -12.40
CA ARG A 81 -17.13 40.78 -12.81
C ARG A 81 -17.72 42.19 -12.93
N GLY A 82 -16.90 43.15 -13.35
CA GLY A 82 -17.28 44.57 -13.49
C GLY A 82 -17.10 45.44 -12.24
N TYR A 83 -16.82 44.87 -11.07
CA TYR A 83 -16.57 45.60 -9.82
C TYR A 83 -15.11 46.03 -9.71
N SER A 84 -14.90 47.26 -9.27
CA SER A 84 -13.57 47.82 -9.00
C SER A 84 -12.99 47.32 -7.67
N LEU A 85 -11.67 47.42 -7.53
CA LEU A 85 -10.98 47.09 -6.26
C LEU A 85 -11.52 47.89 -5.07
N GLU A 86 -11.85 49.17 -5.27
CA GLU A 86 -12.39 50.05 -4.23
C GLU A 86 -13.74 49.53 -3.70
N GLN A 87 -14.62 49.09 -4.60
CA GLN A 87 -15.93 48.52 -4.23
C GLN A 87 -15.80 47.19 -3.48
N LEU A 88 -14.76 46.41 -3.78
CA LEU A 88 -14.52 45.10 -3.21
C LEU A 88 -13.62 45.13 -1.97
N TRP A 89 -13.10 46.30 -1.58
CA TRP A 89 -12.07 46.41 -0.55
C TRP A 89 -12.47 45.85 0.81
N HIS A 90 -13.77 45.86 1.12
CA HIS A 90 -14.35 45.35 2.36
C HIS A 90 -14.95 43.93 2.24
N SER A 91 -14.83 43.28 1.08
CA SER A 91 -15.35 41.93 0.84
C SER A 91 -14.54 40.85 1.56
N ASP A 92 -15.22 39.83 2.06
CA ASP A 92 -14.59 38.62 2.58
C ASP A 92 -14.17 37.66 1.45
N PHE A 93 -13.44 36.60 1.80
CA PHE A 93 -13.07 35.56 0.83
C PHE A 93 -14.31 34.89 0.22
N GLU A 94 -15.31 34.60 1.05
CA GLU A 94 -16.57 34.00 0.61
C GLU A 94 -17.33 34.92 -0.36
N ASP A 95 -17.25 36.24 -0.16
CA ASP A 95 -17.85 37.24 -1.07
C ASP A 95 -17.20 37.18 -2.45
N MET A 96 -15.86 37.20 -2.48
CA MET A 96 -15.09 37.16 -3.72
C MET A 96 -15.17 35.83 -4.44
N LEU A 97 -15.07 34.71 -3.71
CA LEU A 97 -15.24 33.39 -4.30
C LEU A 97 -16.63 33.31 -4.95
N HIS A 98 -17.66 33.82 -4.27
CA HIS A 98 -19.00 33.76 -4.80
C HIS A 98 -19.18 34.61 -6.07
N LEU A 99 -18.68 35.85 -6.03
CA LEU A 99 -18.69 36.76 -7.16
C LEU A 99 -17.98 36.15 -8.37
N LEU A 100 -16.77 35.63 -8.19
CA LEU A 100 -15.96 35.14 -9.32
C LEU A 100 -16.56 33.86 -9.92
N VAL A 101 -16.93 32.89 -9.09
CA VAL A 101 -17.41 31.57 -9.55
C VAL A 101 -18.82 31.65 -10.13
N TRP A 102 -19.76 32.29 -9.43
CA TRP A 102 -21.17 32.33 -9.83
C TRP A 102 -21.60 33.63 -10.54
N GLY A 103 -20.74 34.65 -10.57
CA GLY A 103 -20.96 35.87 -11.34
C GLY A 103 -21.84 36.91 -10.63
N THR A 104 -22.28 36.64 -9.41
CA THR A 104 -23.16 37.53 -8.63
C THR A 104 -22.56 37.79 -7.25
N TYR A 105 -22.69 39.02 -6.76
CA TYR A 105 -22.29 39.35 -5.40
C TYR A 105 -23.26 38.69 -4.40
N PRO A 106 -22.81 37.99 -3.36
CA PRO A 106 -23.71 37.21 -2.52
C PRO A 106 -24.58 38.06 -1.60
N THR A 107 -25.76 37.54 -1.28
CA THR A 107 -26.54 38.02 -0.13
C THR A 107 -25.88 37.54 1.17
N ARG A 108 -26.23 38.15 2.30
CA ARG A 108 -25.75 37.72 3.62
C ARG A 108 -25.99 36.22 3.86
N THR A 109 -27.18 35.73 3.52
CA THR A 109 -27.56 34.32 3.67
C THR A 109 -26.71 33.40 2.77
N ALA A 110 -26.47 33.80 1.52
CA ALA A 110 -25.64 33.03 0.59
C ALA A 110 -24.18 32.95 1.09
N ARG A 111 -23.64 34.07 1.59
CA ARG A 111 -22.30 34.12 2.20
C ARG A 111 -22.18 33.21 3.43
N GLU A 112 -23.13 33.29 4.35
CA GLU A 112 -23.15 32.45 5.56
C GLU A 112 -23.38 30.96 5.23
N GLY A 113 -24.12 30.67 4.15
CA GLY A 113 -24.25 29.32 3.60
C GLY A 113 -22.92 28.78 3.07
N LEU A 114 -22.27 29.54 2.19
CA LEU A 114 -20.97 29.17 1.61
C LEU A 114 -19.89 28.98 2.68
N ARG A 115 -19.85 29.85 3.71
CA ARG A 115 -18.93 29.71 4.85
C ARG A 115 -19.12 28.38 5.57
N ARG A 116 -20.37 28.02 5.89
CA ARG A 116 -20.67 26.75 6.57
C ARG A 116 -20.33 25.55 5.70
N GLU A 117 -20.62 25.61 4.42
CA GLU A 117 -20.32 24.52 3.47
C GLU A 117 -18.81 24.32 3.33
N LEU A 118 -18.03 25.40 3.17
CA LEU A 118 -16.57 25.34 3.17
C LEU A 118 -16.04 24.71 4.46
N ALA A 119 -16.49 25.16 5.64
CA ALA A 119 -16.06 24.59 6.91
C ALA A 119 -16.45 23.11 7.08
N GLN A 120 -17.57 22.67 6.50
CA GLN A 120 -17.98 21.27 6.47
C GLN A 120 -17.05 20.44 5.56
N GLN A 121 -16.74 20.94 4.36
CA GLN A 121 -15.81 20.27 3.44
C GLN A 121 -14.38 20.26 3.96
N MET A 122 -13.96 21.25 4.75
CA MET A 122 -12.64 21.21 5.40
C MET A 122 -12.58 20.09 6.44
N ARG A 123 -13.67 19.86 7.20
CA ARG A 123 -13.76 18.76 8.19
C ARG A 123 -13.85 17.36 7.57
N SER A 124 -14.23 17.26 6.29
CA SER A 124 -14.33 15.96 5.60
C SER A 124 -12.98 15.47 5.04
N VAL A 125 -11.92 16.28 5.12
CA VAL A 125 -10.59 15.89 4.65
C VAL A 125 -10.07 14.70 5.48
N PRO A 126 -9.74 13.55 4.85
CA PRO A 126 -9.34 12.35 5.60
C PRO A 126 -8.02 12.52 6.36
N SER A 127 -7.91 11.90 7.53
CA SER A 127 -6.68 11.90 8.34
C SER A 127 -5.46 11.28 7.64
N THR A 128 -5.67 10.50 6.58
CA THR A 128 -4.60 10.02 5.69
C THR A 128 -3.85 11.16 5.01
N VAL A 129 -4.53 12.28 4.69
CA VAL A 129 -3.90 13.46 4.11
C VAL A 129 -2.92 14.09 5.11
N GLN A 130 -3.35 14.24 6.37
CA GLN A 130 -2.50 14.69 7.48
C GLN A 130 -1.28 13.78 7.65
N ARG A 131 -1.49 12.46 7.78
CA ARG A 131 -0.39 11.49 7.89
C ARG A 131 0.57 11.53 6.71
N THR A 132 0.07 11.81 5.50
CA THR A 132 0.91 11.95 4.31
C THR A 132 1.82 13.16 4.43
N VAL A 133 1.28 14.33 4.78
CA VAL A 133 2.08 15.55 4.98
C VAL A 133 3.10 15.37 6.11
N GLU A 134 2.66 14.79 7.24
CA GLU A 134 3.50 14.56 8.43
C GLU A 134 4.60 13.50 8.20
N SER A 135 4.45 12.62 7.19
CA SER A 135 5.46 11.62 6.83
C SER A 135 6.71 12.21 6.16
N PHE A 136 6.62 13.44 5.64
CA PHE A 136 7.75 14.14 5.04
C PHE A 136 8.54 14.96 6.08
N PRO A 137 9.83 15.26 5.85
CA PRO A 137 10.59 16.14 6.73
C PRO A 137 9.97 17.55 6.83
N LYS A 138 10.05 18.17 8.02
CA LYS A 138 9.61 19.57 8.24
C LYS A 138 10.38 20.59 7.37
N THR A 139 11.58 20.22 6.93
CA THR A 139 12.43 21.02 6.02
C THR A 139 12.06 20.89 4.55
N ALA A 140 11.12 20.00 4.20
CA ALA A 140 10.72 19.83 2.81
C ALA A 140 10.09 21.12 2.24
N PRO A 141 10.30 21.43 0.94
CA PRO A 141 9.73 22.63 0.33
C PRO A 141 8.20 22.65 0.43
N PRO A 142 7.58 23.75 0.89
CA PRO A 142 6.15 23.79 1.18
C PRO A 142 5.28 23.47 -0.05
N LEU A 143 5.57 23.99 -1.25
CA LEU A 143 4.79 23.66 -2.45
C LEU A 143 4.85 22.17 -2.82
N ALA A 144 5.96 21.48 -2.56
CA ALA A 144 6.07 20.04 -2.78
C ALA A 144 5.18 19.27 -1.78
N LEU A 145 5.13 19.71 -0.53
CA LEU A 145 4.22 19.15 0.48
C LEU A 145 2.75 19.41 0.15
N ILE A 146 2.42 20.58 -0.40
CA ILE A 146 1.07 20.88 -0.91
C ILE A 146 0.69 19.89 -2.01
N LEU A 147 1.57 19.63 -2.99
CA LEU A 147 1.32 18.65 -4.04
C LEU A 147 1.08 17.25 -3.48
N ALA A 148 1.86 16.83 -2.49
CA ALA A 148 1.68 15.53 -1.83
C ALA A 148 0.33 15.44 -1.09
N GLY A 149 -0.04 16.50 -0.37
CA GLY A 149 -1.33 16.57 0.33
C GLY A 149 -2.52 16.55 -0.63
N LEU A 150 -2.46 17.31 -1.73
CA LEU A 150 -3.52 17.33 -2.76
C LEU A 150 -3.62 15.97 -3.48
N ALA A 151 -2.48 15.33 -3.79
CA ALA A 151 -2.47 13.99 -4.37
C ALA A 151 -3.11 12.96 -3.42
N ALA A 152 -2.87 13.08 -2.10
CA ALA A 152 -3.51 12.25 -1.10
C ALA A 152 -5.02 12.51 -1.00
N CYS A 153 -5.47 13.77 -1.13
CA CYS A 153 -6.89 14.11 -1.24
C CYS A 153 -7.53 13.42 -2.46
N LEU A 154 -6.88 13.48 -3.62
CA LEU A 154 -7.38 12.87 -4.86
C LEU A 154 -7.46 11.35 -4.75
N ALA A 155 -6.39 10.72 -4.25
CA ALA A 155 -6.32 9.28 -4.07
C ALA A 155 -7.38 8.74 -3.10
N ALA A 156 -7.83 9.56 -2.15
CA ALA A 156 -8.90 9.21 -1.21
C ALA A 156 -10.31 9.32 -1.82
N MET A 157 -10.45 9.84 -3.04
CA MET A 157 -11.74 10.10 -3.70
C MET A 157 -11.72 9.70 -5.18
N PRO A 158 -11.44 8.42 -5.52
CA PRO A 158 -11.30 7.97 -6.90
C PRO A 158 -12.56 8.18 -7.75
N GLU A 159 -13.75 8.24 -7.13
CA GLU A 159 -15.03 8.52 -7.79
C GLU A 159 -15.07 9.90 -8.45
N THR A 160 -14.19 10.82 -8.03
CA THR A 160 -14.11 12.19 -8.53
C THR A 160 -13.25 12.33 -9.78
N ILE A 161 -12.61 11.24 -10.22
CA ILE A 161 -11.69 11.22 -11.36
C ILE A 161 -12.46 10.85 -12.64
N PRO A 162 -12.65 11.77 -13.60
CA PRO A 162 -13.47 11.53 -14.79
C PRO A 162 -13.00 10.33 -15.63
N ALA A 163 -11.70 10.12 -15.75
CA ALA A 163 -11.14 9.00 -16.51
C ALA A 163 -11.46 7.61 -15.91
N SER A 164 -11.71 7.54 -14.60
CA SER A 164 -12.00 6.30 -13.88
C SER A 164 -13.49 6.08 -13.64
N THR A 165 -14.31 7.14 -13.78
CA THR A 165 -15.72 7.14 -13.40
C THR A 165 -16.64 7.49 -14.58
N ASP A 166 -16.63 8.74 -15.03
CA ASP A 166 -17.43 9.25 -16.14
C ASP A 166 -16.69 10.43 -16.79
N ALA A 167 -16.39 10.30 -18.09
CA ALA A 167 -15.70 11.35 -18.85
C ALA A 167 -16.45 12.69 -18.88
N ASN A 168 -17.78 12.68 -18.68
CA ASN A 168 -18.62 13.88 -18.66
C ASN A 168 -19.04 14.30 -17.24
N LEU A 169 -18.38 13.77 -16.20
CA LEU A 169 -18.73 14.03 -14.79
C LEU A 169 -18.96 15.51 -14.47
N TYR A 170 -18.17 16.40 -15.09
CA TYR A 170 -18.25 17.85 -14.89
C TYR A 170 -18.75 18.63 -16.10
N GLN A 171 -18.49 18.16 -17.33
CA GLN A 171 -18.77 18.94 -18.53
C GLN A 171 -20.27 19.14 -18.72
N GLY A 172 -20.72 20.41 -18.69
CA GLY A 172 -22.14 20.76 -18.79
C GLY A 172 -23.00 20.38 -17.58
N ASN A 173 -22.40 19.97 -16.45
CA ASN A 173 -23.11 19.63 -15.21
C ASN A 173 -22.80 20.66 -14.11
N PRO A 174 -23.63 21.70 -13.92
CA PRO A 174 -23.35 22.78 -12.97
C PRO A 174 -23.34 22.31 -11.51
N GLU A 175 -24.18 21.34 -11.14
CA GLU A 175 -24.24 20.86 -9.75
C GLU A 175 -22.94 20.14 -9.36
N ASN A 176 -22.46 19.23 -10.21
CA ASN A 176 -21.21 18.51 -9.97
C ASN A 176 -20.00 19.45 -9.96
N VAL A 177 -19.98 20.43 -10.87
CA VAL A 177 -18.94 21.46 -10.97
C VAL A 177 -18.89 22.31 -9.69
N ASP A 178 -20.03 22.81 -9.24
CA ASP A 178 -20.10 23.71 -8.08
C ASP A 178 -19.68 22.99 -6.79
N ARG A 179 -20.16 21.75 -6.59
CA ARG A 179 -19.75 20.90 -5.46
C ARG A 179 -18.26 20.58 -5.48
N ALA A 180 -17.70 20.31 -6.66
CA ALA A 180 -16.28 20.01 -6.80
C ALA A 180 -15.39 21.23 -6.52
N ILE A 181 -15.83 22.44 -6.88
CA ILE A 181 -15.13 23.69 -6.58
C ILE A 181 -15.04 23.92 -5.07
N ILE A 182 -16.17 23.87 -4.37
CA ILE A 182 -16.23 24.12 -2.91
C ILE A 182 -15.33 23.12 -2.17
N ARG A 183 -15.40 21.84 -2.55
CA ARG A 183 -14.54 20.79 -2.00
C ARG A 183 -13.05 21.04 -2.29
N THR A 184 -12.70 21.42 -3.51
CA THR A 184 -11.30 21.68 -3.92
C THR A 184 -10.71 22.86 -3.15
N VAL A 185 -11.48 23.94 -2.97
CA VAL A 185 -11.07 25.11 -2.17
C VAL A 185 -10.85 24.71 -0.71
N ALA A 186 -11.79 23.96 -0.12
CA ALA A 186 -11.66 23.47 1.24
C ALA A 186 -10.43 22.56 1.44
N GLN A 187 -10.21 21.60 0.52
CA GLN A 187 -9.08 20.67 0.55
C GLN A 187 -7.74 21.38 0.47
N TYR A 188 -7.61 22.34 -0.44
CA TYR A 188 -6.39 23.15 -0.53
C TYR A 188 -6.10 23.89 0.78
N THR A 189 -7.15 24.42 1.42
CA THR A 189 -7.01 25.18 2.68
C THR A 189 -6.53 24.29 3.82
N VAL A 190 -7.07 23.09 3.95
CA VAL A 190 -6.63 22.11 4.96
C VAL A 190 -5.21 21.66 4.69
N VAL A 191 -4.87 21.34 3.44
CA VAL A 191 -3.51 20.95 3.04
C VAL A 191 -2.52 22.10 3.32
N PHE A 192 -2.89 23.35 3.04
CA PHE A 192 -2.09 24.51 3.40
C PHE A 192 -1.84 24.62 4.91
N GLY A 193 -2.90 24.48 5.71
CA GLY A 193 -2.81 24.48 7.16
C GLY A 193 -1.89 23.38 7.69
N LEU A 194 -2.10 22.14 7.24
CA LEU A 194 -1.28 20.97 7.58
C LEU A 194 0.19 21.19 7.25
N VAL A 195 0.49 21.73 6.06
CA VAL A 195 1.87 22.01 5.66
C VAL A 195 2.48 23.08 6.55
N SER A 196 1.79 24.19 6.81
CA SER A 196 2.30 25.25 7.67
C SER A 196 2.53 24.77 9.11
N SER A 197 1.56 24.07 9.71
CA SER A 197 1.67 23.57 11.08
C SER A 197 2.79 22.54 11.22
N HIS A 198 2.89 21.60 10.27
CA HIS A 198 3.94 20.58 10.22
C HIS A 198 5.33 21.21 10.17
N ARG A 199 5.55 22.16 9.25
CA ARG A 199 6.84 22.84 9.08
C ARG A 199 7.24 23.63 10.34
N LYS A 200 6.29 24.33 10.96
CA LYS A 200 6.50 25.05 12.24
C LYS A 200 6.65 24.11 13.43
N GLY A 201 6.27 22.84 13.29
CA GLY A 201 6.29 21.86 14.38
C GLY A 201 5.24 22.11 15.46
N VAL A 202 4.15 22.79 15.12
CA VAL A 202 3.02 23.04 16.01
C VAL A 202 1.88 22.08 15.70
N PRO A 203 1.05 21.71 16.69
CA PRO A 203 -0.12 20.86 16.45
C PRO A 203 -1.08 21.48 15.43
N PHE A 204 -1.63 20.64 14.54
CA PHE A 204 -2.68 21.07 13.61
C PHE A 204 -3.99 21.33 14.35
N GLU A 205 -4.54 22.52 14.20
CA GLU A 205 -5.84 22.90 14.77
C GLU A 205 -6.97 22.64 13.77
N PRO A 206 -8.00 21.84 14.10
CA PRO A 206 -9.10 21.58 13.17
C PRO A 206 -9.93 22.83 12.80
N PRO A 207 -10.53 22.87 11.60
CA PRO A 207 -11.38 23.99 11.16
C PRO A 207 -12.70 24.05 11.95
N SER A 208 -13.21 25.26 12.17
CA SER A 208 -14.47 25.56 12.85
C SER A 208 -15.49 26.25 11.93
N ALA A 209 -16.78 25.95 12.11
CA ALA A 209 -17.86 26.67 11.41
C ALA A 209 -18.07 28.10 11.92
N ASP A 210 -17.59 28.42 13.12
CA ASP A 210 -17.76 29.75 13.74
C ASP A 210 -16.71 30.76 13.26
N ARG A 211 -15.75 30.30 12.45
CA ARG A 211 -14.66 31.09 11.87
C ARG A 211 -14.92 31.35 10.39
N SER A 212 -14.53 32.52 9.91
CA SER A 212 -14.43 32.82 8.48
C SER A 212 -13.41 31.91 7.79
N TYR A 213 -13.43 31.90 6.45
CA TYR A 213 -12.43 31.16 5.66
C TYR A 213 -10.98 31.55 6.04
N CYS A 214 -10.68 32.85 6.11
CA CYS A 214 -9.34 33.34 6.45
C CYS A 214 -8.95 33.00 7.90
N GLU A 215 -9.86 33.12 8.86
CA GLU A 215 -9.58 32.73 10.25
C GLU A 215 -9.28 31.23 10.37
N ASN A 216 -10.02 30.38 9.65
CA ASN A 216 -9.72 28.94 9.60
C ASN A 216 -8.36 28.66 8.97
N LEU A 217 -8.01 29.35 7.88
CA LEU A 217 -6.69 29.23 7.25
C LEU A 217 -5.56 29.58 8.24
N PHE A 218 -5.67 30.69 8.96
CA PHE A 218 -4.66 31.11 9.93
C PHE A 218 -4.57 30.16 11.13
N ALA A 219 -5.71 29.72 11.66
CA ALA A 219 -5.75 28.78 12.78
C ALA A 219 -5.11 27.44 12.41
N MET A 220 -5.54 26.83 11.31
CA MET A 220 -4.97 25.57 10.81
C MET A 220 -3.48 25.71 10.50
N ALA A 221 -3.02 26.89 10.07
CA ALA A 221 -1.61 27.17 9.79
C ALA A 221 -0.74 27.44 11.04
N GLY A 222 -1.32 27.37 12.24
CA GLY A 222 -0.62 27.62 13.49
C GLY A 222 -0.23 29.09 13.70
N MET A 223 -1.03 30.03 13.17
CA MET A 223 -0.81 31.48 13.28
C MET A 223 -1.88 32.10 14.18
N VAL A 224 -1.91 31.63 15.43
CA VAL A 224 -2.81 32.12 16.48
C VAL A 224 -1.99 32.70 17.63
N ASP A 225 -2.56 33.67 18.32
CA ASP A 225 -2.01 34.16 19.58
C ASP A 225 -2.12 33.04 20.64
N PRO A 226 -1.02 32.64 21.30
CA PRO A 226 -1.04 31.59 22.31
C PRO A 226 -1.96 31.88 23.51
N SER A 227 -2.24 33.15 23.81
CA SER A 227 -3.07 33.57 24.94
C SER A 227 -4.58 33.52 24.62
N THR A 228 -4.96 33.84 23.39
CA THR A 228 -6.38 33.90 22.98
C THR A 228 -6.80 32.71 22.11
N CYS A 229 -5.85 31.92 21.60
CA CYS A 229 -6.06 30.87 20.60
C CYS A 229 -6.82 31.38 19.36
N ARG A 230 -6.66 32.66 19.00
CA ARG A 230 -7.27 33.28 17.80
C ARG A 230 -6.21 33.93 16.91
N PRO A 231 -6.42 33.95 15.59
CA PRO A 231 -5.58 34.73 14.68
C PRO A 231 -5.63 36.23 14.99
N SER A 232 -4.52 36.93 14.71
CA SER A 232 -4.47 38.39 14.79
C SER A 232 -5.51 39.02 13.85
N PRO A 233 -6.45 39.86 14.36
CA PRO A 233 -7.44 40.53 13.52
C PRO A 233 -6.81 41.40 12.42
N THR A 234 -5.68 42.05 12.73
CA THR A 234 -4.91 42.86 11.78
C THR A 234 -4.35 42.00 10.65
N HIS A 235 -3.75 40.85 10.97
CA HIS A 235 -3.19 39.95 9.95
C HIS A 235 -4.27 39.35 9.06
N VAL A 236 -5.40 38.92 9.65
CA VAL A 236 -6.55 38.42 8.88
C VAL A 236 -7.10 39.50 7.94
N SER A 237 -7.21 40.75 8.41
CA SER A 237 -7.64 41.89 7.58
C SER A 237 -6.67 42.19 6.43
N CYS A 238 -5.36 42.13 6.68
CA CYS A 238 -4.33 42.31 5.65
C CYS A 238 -4.39 41.21 4.60
N PHE A 239 -4.51 39.94 5.01
CA PHE A 239 -4.62 38.80 4.10
C PHE A 239 -5.89 38.89 3.24
N ARG A 240 -7.02 39.26 3.86
CA ARG A 240 -8.31 39.47 3.16
C ARG A 240 -8.21 40.59 2.11
N ARG A 241 -7.65 41.75 2.46
CA ARG A 241 -7.48 42.87 1.51
C ARG A 241 -6.53 42.52 0.37
N PHE A 242 -5.42 41.84 0.67
CA PHE A 242 -4.51 41.37 -0.38
C PHE A 242 -5.19 40.37 -1.32
N ALA A 243 -6.10 39.54 -0.81
CA ALA A 243 -6.89 38.63 -1.64
C ALA A 243 -7.73 39.38 -2.69
N MET A 244 -8.23 40.59 -2.41
CA MET A 244 -8.96 41.40 -3.40
C MET A 244 -8.08 41.78 -4.61
N LEU A 245 -6.77 41.84 -4.42
CA LEU A 245 -5.79 42.17 -5.47
C LEU A 245 -5.29 40.95 -6.23
N ASN A 246 -5.38 39.77 -5.60
CA ASN A 246 -4.74 38.54 -6.05
C ASN A 246 -5.74 37.42 -6.39
N ALA A 247 -7.04 37.65 -6.20
CA ALA A 247 -8.09 36.64 -6.42
C ALA A 247 -8.08 36.05 -7.84
N ASP A 248 -7.87 36.90 -8.84
CA ASP A 248 -7.68 36.49 -10.22
C ASP A 248 -6.75 37.47 -10.98
N HIS A 249 -6.13 37.00 -12.05
CA HIS A 249 -5.31 37.85 -12.93
C HIS A 249 -5.38 37.38 -14.40
N GLY A 250 -6.59 37.00 -14.84
CA GLY A 250 -6.88 36.52 -16.18
C GLY A 250 -6.10 35.24 -16.53
N MET A 251 -5.62 35.14 -17.77
CA MET A 251 -4.86 33.99 -18.28
C MET A 251 -3.40 33.96 -17.80
N ALA A 252 -3.15 34.29 -16.53
CA ALA A 252 -1.86 34.06 -15.89
C ALA A 252 -1.48 32.57 -15.93
N LEU A 253 -0.19 32.25 -15.80
CA LEU A 253 0.33 30.90 -16.00
C LEU A 253 -0.37 29.84 -15.12
N THR A 254 -0.74 30.18 -13.89
CA THR A 254 -1.51 29.30 -12.98
C THR A 254 -2.88 28.92 -13.54
N VAL A 255 -3.65 29.92 -14.00
CA VAL A 255 -4.96 29.71 -14.61
C VAL A 255 -4.81 28.96 -15.94
N PHE A 256 -3.89 29.40 -16.80
CA PHE A 256 -3.67 28.76 -18.09
C PHE A 256 -3.23 27.30 -17.96
N SER A 257 -2.32 26.98 -17.03
CA SER A 257 -1.89 25.60 -16.77
C SER A 257 -3.05 24.73 -16.27
N ALA A 258 -3.87 25.26 -15.36
CA ALA A 258 -5.08 24.57 -14.92
C ALA A 258 -6.04 24.31 -16.08
N LEU A 259 -6.24 25.28 -16.99
CA LEU A 259 -7.11 25.11 -18.15
C LEU A 259 -6.55 24.16 -19.21
N VAL A 260 -5.23 24.11 -19.41
CA VAL A 260 -4.57 23.12 -20.28
C VAL A 260 -4.91 21.71 -19.78
N THR A 261 -4.78 21.47 -18.47
CA THR A 261 -5.17 20.21 -17.83
C THR A 261 -6.68 19.97 -17.91
N ALA A 262 -7.49 21.00 -17.64
CA ALA A 262 -8.94 20.92 -17.72
C ALA A 262 -9.45 20.57 -19.12
N SER A 263 -8.69 20.89 -20.16
CA SER A 263 -9.09 20.64 -21.55
C SER A 263 -9.14 19.16 -21.96
N SER A 264 -8.56 18.28 -21.14
CA SER A 264 -8.79 16.83 -21.19
C SER A 264 -9.93 16.35 -20.29
N LEU A 265 -10.82 17.26 -19.87
CA LEU A 265 -11.96 17.01 -18.97
C LEU A 265 -11.57 16.56 -17.56
N THR A 266 -10.40 16.99 -17.09
CA THR A 266 -9.83 16.59 -15.80
C THR A 266 -10.49 17.31 -14.62
N ASP A 267 -10.52 16.63 -13.45
CA ASP A 267 -11.09 17.14 -12.20
C ASP A 267 -10.37 18.42 -11.69
N PRO A 268 -11.05 19.26 -10.89
CA PRO A 268 -10.49 20.54 -10.48
C PRO A 268 -9.30 20.42 -9.52
N LEU A 269 -9.16 19.31 -8.78
CA LEU A 269 -8.06 19.10 -7.83
C LEU A 269 -6.77 18.78 -8.59
N SER A 270 -6.83 17.91 -9.60
CA SER A 270 -5.74 17.67 -10.55
C SER A 270 -5.36 18.93 -11.33
N CYS A 271 -6.35 19.72 -11.77
CA CYS A 271 -6.09 21.02 -12.41
C CYS A 271 -5.35 21.97 -11.45
N LEU A 272 -5.77 22.02 -10.18
CA LEU A 272 -5.11 22.80 -9.15
C LEU A 272 -3.66 22.33 -8.90
N MET A 273 -3.39 21.02 -8.89
CA MET A 273 -2.02 20.51 -8.77
C MET A 273 -1.11 21.03 -9.90
N THR A 274 -1.61 21.12 -11.14
CA THR A 274 -0.83 21.74 -12.24
C THR A 274 -0.64 23.24 -12.06
N ALA A 275 -1.63 23.93 -11.49
CA ALA A 275 -1.47 25.33 -11.10
C ALA A 275 -0.40 25.50 -10.00
N VAL A 276 -0.41 24.66 -8.96
CA VAL A 276 0.62 24.64 -7.89
C VAL A 276 2.01 24.42 -8.49
N ALA A 277 2.17 23.43 -9.37
CA ALA A 277 3.44 23.16 -10.03
C ALA A 277 3.92 24.34 -10.88
N SER A 278 3.01 25.00 -11.60
CA SER A 278 3.34 26.18 -12.42
C SER A 278 3.68 27.43 -11.58
N ALA A 279 3.07 27.56 -10.39
CA ALA A 279 3.34 28.64 -9.45
C ALA A 279 4.77 28.57 -8.90
N TYR A 280 5.35 27.37 -8.82
CA TYR A 280 6.71 27.18 -8.31
C TYR A 280 7.78 27.80 -9.22
N GLY A 281 7.48 28.07 -10.49
CA GLY A 281 8.43 28.66 -11.44
C GLY A 281 8.90 30.07 -11.02
N PRO A 282 10.20 30.39 -11.14
CA PRO A 282 10.76 31.68 -10.72
C PRO A 282 10.33 32.86 -11.61
N LEU A 283 9.70 32.59 -12.75
CA LEU A 283 9.09 33.59 -13.64
C LEU A 283 7.60 33.82 -13.34
N HIS A 284 7.09 33.25 -12.24
CA HIS A 284 5.73 33.46 -11.75
C HIS A 284 5.73 33.66 -10.22
N PHE A 285 4.98 32.90 -9.42
CA PHE A 285 4.95 33.12 -7.96
C PHE A 285 6.29 32.83 -7.28
N GLY A 286 7.12 31.93 -7.81
CA GLY A 286 8.49 31.74 -7.34
C GLY A 286 9.38 32.99 -7.46
N ALA A 287 8.93 34.02 -8.20
CA ALA A 287 9.63 35.30 -8.24
C ALA A 287 9.67 36.01 -6.88
N THR A 288 8.72 35.77 -5.96
CA THR A 288 8.73 36.37 -4.62
C THR A 288 9.89 35.84 -3.77
N GLU A 289 10.11 34.52 -3.79
CA GLU A 289 11.26 33.89 -3.14
C GLU A 289 12.58 34.33 -3.79
N ALA A 290 12.63 34.40 -5.13
CA ALA A 290 13.81 34.86 -5.86
C ALA A 290 14.12 36.35 -5.55
N ALA A 291 13.10 37.20 -5.48
CA ALA A 291 13.24 38.61 -5.11
C ALA A 291 13.73 38.75 -3.67
N GLN A 292 13.16 38.00 -2.71
CA GLN A 292 13.63 37.96 -1.33
C GLN A 292 15.12 37.57 -1.23
N ARG A 293 15.54 36.54 -1.97
CA ARG A 293 16.95 36.11 -1.99
C ARG A 293 17.84 37.21 -2.56
N ALA A 294 17.44 37.82 -3.68
CA ALA A 294 18.17 38.93 -4.29
C ALA A 294 18.30 40.13 -3.32
N LEU A 295 17.22 40.50 -2.62
CA LEU A 295 17.24 41.57 -1.62
C LEU A 295 18.20 41.28 -0.46
N ARG A 296 18.25 40.02 0.02
CA ARG A 296 19.20 39.60 1.06
C ARG A 296 20.66 39.68 0.59
N GLU A 297 20.92 39.38 -0.68
CA GLU A 297 22.27 39.45 -1.26
C GLU A 297 22.80 40.89 -1.38
N ILE A 298 21.90 41.88 -1.53
CA ILE A 298 22.27 43.31 -1.56
C ILE A 298 22.80 43.76 -0.18
N LYS A 299 22.36 43.11 0.91
CA LYS A 299 22.76 43.34 2.31
C LYS A 299 22.36 44.69 2.90
N SER A 300 22.64 45.82 2.23
CA SER A 300 22.32 47.17 2.72
C SER A 300 21.81 48.10 1.61
N PRO A 301 21.00 49.13 1.96
CA PRO A 301 20.51 50.13 1.00
C PRO A 301 21.61 50.85 0.19
N ASP A 302 22.83 50.95 0.73
CA ASP A 302 23.97 51.61 0.07
C ASP A 302 24.53 50.81 -1.12
N GLN A 303 24.29 49.50 -1.18
CA GLN A 303 24.75 48.63 -2.28
C GLN A 303 23.76 48.61 -3.47
N VAL A 304 22.59 49.23 -3.33
CA VAL A 304 21.56 49.28 -4.38
C VAL A 304 22.06 49.88 -5.71
N PRO A 305 22.82 50.99 -5.74
CA PRO A 305 23.33 51.54 -7.01
C PRO A 305 24.19 50.53 -7.79
N THR A 306 25.08 49.81 -7.10
CA THR A 306 25.91 48.76 -7.71
C THR A 306 25.06 47.64 -8.31
N PHE A 307 24.04 47.19 -7.57
CA PHE A 307 23.11 46.17 -8.04
C PHE A 307 22.33 46.61 -9.30
N ILE A 308 21.89 47.88 -9.34
CA ILE A 308 21.19 48.44 -10.51
C ILE A 308 22.11 48.44 -11.75
N GLU A 309 23.38 48.78 -11.60
CA GLU A 309 24.35 48.71 -12.71
C GLU A 309 24.57 47.27 -13.21
N GLU A 310 24.62 46.28 -12.32
CA GLU A 310 24.70 44.87 -12.73
C GLU A 310 23.45 44.41 -13.50
N VAL A 311 22.26 44.91 -13.13
CA VAL A 311 21.02 44.65 -13.86
C VAL A 311 21.07 45.25 -15.26
N LYS A 312 21.56 46.49 -15.41
CA LYS A 312 21.73 47.17 -16.70
C LYS A 312 22.71 46.44 -17.61
N GLN A 313 23.73 45.81 -17.04
CA GLN A 313 24.71 44.96 -17.75
C GLN A 313 24.20 43.55 -18.08
N GLY A 314 22.98 43.19 -17.65
CA GLY A 314 22.42 41.85 -17.87
C GLY A 314 23.05 40.75 -17.02
N LYS A 315 23.88 41.10 -16.03
CA LYS A 315 24.49 40.13 -15.10
C LYS A 315 23.47 39.58 -14.11
N ARG A 316 22.48 40.39 -13.74
CA ARG A 316 21.37 40.03 -12.85
C ARG A 316 20.03 40.48 -13.42
N LYS A 317 18.94 39.89 -12.94
CA LYS A 317 17.58 40.34 -13.22
C LYS A 317 17.00 41.06 -12.00
N LEU A 318 16.27 42.15 -12.25
CA LEU A 318 15.47 42.82 -11.23
C LEU A 318 14.07 42.19 -11.16
N PHE A 319 13.88 41.28 -10.23
CA PHE A 319 12.57 40.67 -9.97
C PHE A 319 11.62 41.70 -9.34
N GLY A 320 10.33 41.64 -9.68
CA GLY A 320 9.33 42.60 -9.22
C GLY A 320 9.26 43.92 -10.02
N TYR A 321 10.01 44.02 -11.12
CA TYR A 321 9.99 45.16 -12.04
C TYR A 321 9.57 44.76 -13.45
N GLY A 322 8.74 45.61 -14.06
CA GLY A 322 8.12 45.36 -15.35
C GLY A 322 6.99 44.35 -15.25
N HIS A 323 6.08 44.39 -16.22
CA HIS A 323 4.95 43.48 -16.28
C HIS A 323 4.59 43.17 -17.74
N ARG A 324 4.17 41.93 -18.01
CA ARG A 324 3.81 41.51 -19.38
C ARG A 324 2.62 42.31 -19.93
N SER A 325 1.65 42.56 -19.06
CA SER A 325 0.41 43.28 -19.37
C SER A 325 0.45 44.78 -19.01
N TYR A 326 0.88 45.18 -17.81
CA TYR A 326 0.99 46.60 -17.44
C TYR A 326 2.24 47.25 -18.05
N LYS A 327 2.03 48.30 -18.87
CA LYS A 327 3.12 49.16 -19.36
C LYS A 327 3.33 50.42 -18.50
N GLY A 328 2.40 50.71 -17.59
CA GLY A 328 2.51 51.75 -16.56
C GLY A 328 2.59 51.16 -15.16
N LEU A 329 2.34 51.98 -14.13
CA LEU A 329 2.29 51.53 -12.74
C LEU A 329 1.18 50.49 -12.56
N ASP A 330 1.51 49.35 -11.95
CA ASP A 330 0.54 48.31 -11.62
C ASP A 330 -0.49 48.86 -10.61
N PRO A 331 -1.79 48.78 -10.90
CA PRO A 331 -2.83 49.37 -10.07
C PRO A 331 -2.95 48.75 -8.67
N ARG A 332 -2.32 47.60 -8.46
CA ARG A 332 -2.30 46.91 -7.17
C ARG A 332 -1.23 47.44 -6.22
N VAL A 333 -0.20 48.13 -6.71
CA VAL A 333 0.93 48.61 -5.89
C VAL A 333 0.48 49.60 -4.82
N ARG A 334 -0.34 50.60 -5.18
CA ARG A 334 -0.86 51.58 -4.21
C ARG A 334 -1.70 50.93 -3.09
N PRO A 335 -2.70 50.06 -3.40
CA PRO A 335 -3.38 49.27 -2.38
C PRO A 335 -2.45 48.43 -1.50
N ILE A 336 -1.38 47.84 -2.05
CA ILE A 336 -0.40 47.07 -1.26
C ILE A 336 0.32 47.96 -0.25
N HIS A 337 0.75 49.17 -0.65
CA HIS A 337 1.34 50.12 0.31
C HIS A 337 0.38 50.48 1.44
N SER A 338 -0.92 50.65 1.15
CA SER A 338 -1.92 50.89 2.19
C SER A 338 -2.04 49.70 3.17
N ILE A 339 -1.87 48.46 2.71
CA ILE A 339 -1.87 47.29 3.60
C ILE A 339 -0.60 47.27 4.47
N LEU A 340 0.55 47.63 3.90
CA LEU A 340 1.83 47.65 4.62
C LEU A 340 1.85 48.65 5.78
N GLN A 341 1.08 49.74 5.72
CA GLN A 341 0.97 50.73 6.80
C GLN A 341 0.35 50.17 8.08
N ASP A 342 -0.44 49.09 7.98
CA ASP A 342 -1.08 48.44 9.13
C ASP A 342 -0.21 47.36 9.79
N LEU A 343 0.97 47.07 9.21
CA LEU A 343 1.90 46.06 9.68
C LEU A 343 3.12 46.73 10.35
N ASP A 344 3.74 46.04 11.31
CA ASP A 344 4.92 46.55 12.00
C ASP A 344 6.11 46.68 11.02
N PRO A 345 6.65 47.89 10.78
CA PRO A 345 7.78 48.10 9.87
C PRO A 345 9.04 47.33 10.29
N SER A 346 9.24 47.12 11.60
CA SER A 346 10.42 46.43 12.15
C SER A 346 10.50 44.96 11.73
N SER A 347 9.36 44.36 11.36
CA SER A 347 9.27 42.98 10.89
C SER A 347 9.89 42.75 9.51
N ASN A 348 10.21 43.82 8.76
CA ASN A 348 10.65 43.74 7.37
C ASN A 348 11.90 44.59 7.08
N PRO A 349 13.09 44.22 7.57
CA PRO A 349 14.33 44.98 7.33
C PRO A 349 14.73 45.07 5.85
N LEU A 350 14.22 44.16 5.01
CA LEU A 350 14.46 44.17 3.56
C LEU A 350 13.57 45.17 2.81
N LEU A 351 12.53 45.73 3.45
CA LEU A 351 11.62 46.69 2.82
C LEU A 351 12.36 47.99 2.45
N GLU A 352 13.26 48.46 3.31
CA GLU A 352 14.06 49.67 3.05
C GLU A 352 14.93 49.51 1.78
N ILE A 353 15.48 48.31 1.55
CA ILE A 353 16.24 48.00 0.33
C ILE A 353 15.33 48.06 -0.90
N ALA A 354 14.11 47.51 -0.82
CA ALA A 354 13.15 47.55 -1.92
C ALA A 354 12.67 48.98 -2.25
N GLU A 355 12.40 49.79 -1.23
CA GLU A 355 12.05 51.21 -1.39
C GLU A 355 13.22 52.01 -1.99
N ARG A 356 14.46 51.68 -1.60
CA ARG A 356 15.66 52.28 -2.18
C ARG A 356 15.85 51.89 -3.64
N ILE A 357 15.62 50.62 -3.99
CA ILE A 357 15.59 50.13 -5.38
C ILE A 357 14.57 50.93 -6.18
N GLU A 358 13.35 51.11 -5.66
CA GLU A 358 12.33 51.89 -6.38
C GLU A 358 12.74 53.34 -6.60
N ARG A 359 13.27 54.00 -5.57
CA ARG A 359 13.72 55.38 -5.69
C ARG A 359 14.82 55.55 -6.76
N VAL A 360 15.77 54.61 -6.82
CA VAL A 360 16.86 54.65 -7.82
C VAL A 360 16.35 54.27 -9.22
N ALA A 361 15.61 53.18 -9.35
CA ALA A 361 15.11 52.69 -10.64
C ALA A 361 14.11 53.66 -11.29
N SER A 362 13.23 54.30 -10.51
CA SER A 362 12.27 55.29 -11.03
C SER A 362 12.90 56.58 -11.56
N GLN A 363 14.16 56.84 -11.22
CA GLN A 363 14.92 58.02 -11.67
C GLN A 363 15.95 57.67 -12.75
N ASP A 364 16.20 56.39 -13.02
CA ASP A 364 17.21 55.94 -13.99
C ASP A 364 16.62 55.80 -15.40
N GLU A 365 17.29 56.41 -16.38
CA GLU A 365 16.88 56.46 -17.79
C GLU A 365 16.68 55.06 -18.41
N TYR A 366 17.46 54.06 -18.00
CA TYR A 366 17.35 52.69 -18.50
C TYR A 366 15.95 52.10 -18.25
N PHE A 367 15.39 52.32 -17.06
CA PHE A 367 14.10 51.77 -16.66
C PHE A 367 12.95 52.59 -17.24
N LEU A 368 13.05 53.93 -17.22
CA LEU A 368 12.04 54.83 -17.76
C LEU A 368 11.83 54.62 -19.26
N THR A 369 12.91 54.57 -20.04
CA THR A 369 12.84 54.37 -21.51
C THR A 369 12.28 53.00 -21.90
N ARG A 370 12.39 52.00 -21.01
CA ARG A 370 11.86 50.65 -21.21
C ARG A 370 10.47 50.44 -20.58
N GLY A 371 9.92 51.44 -19.90
CA GLY A 371 8.64 51.34 -19.20
C GLY A 371 8.64 50.29 -18.09
N LEU A 372 9.76 50.15 -17.36
CA LEU A 372 9.90 49.19 -16.27
C LEU A 372 9.52 49.83 -14.93
N TYR A 373 8.33 49.50 -14.44
CA TYR A 373 7.78 49.99 -13.17
C TYR A 373 7.70 48.87 -12.13
N PRO A 374 7.65 49.18 -10.82
CA PRO A 374 7.39 48.18 -9.81
C PRO A 374 6.02 47.55 -10.02
N ASN A 375 5.95 46.24 -9.85
CA ASN A 375 4.70 45.48 -9.92
C ASN A 375 4.28 44.98 -8.54
N ALA A 376 3.08 44.39 -8.45
CA ALA A 376 2.53 43.89 -7.19
C ALA A 376 3.42 42.86 -6.47
N ASP A 377 4.23 42.09 -7.19
CA ASP A 377 5.03 41.00 -6.62
C ASP A 377 6.22 41.53 -5.80
N LEU A 378 6.75 42.72 -6.15
CA LEU A 378 7.83 43.37 -5.39
C LEU A 378 7.40 43.63 -3.95
N TYR A 379 6.24 44.28 -3.78
CA TYR A 379 5.77 44.70 -2.46
C TYR A 379 4.89 43.66 -1.76
N GLY A 380 4.17 42.83 -2.53
CA GLY A 380 3.26 41.85 -1.98
C GLY A 380 3.95 40.84 -1.05
N ASN A 381 5.21 40.50 -1.32
CA ASN A 381 5.98 39.65 -0.45
C ASN A 381 6.11 40.21 0.98
N PHE A 382 6.29 41.53 1.14
CA PHE A 382 6.42 42.16 2.46
C PHE A 382 5.12 42.15 3.26
N VAL A 383 3.97 42.14 2.57
CA VAL A 383 2.66 41.97 3.24
C VAL A 383 2.61 40.61 3.92
N PHE A 384 3.02 39.55 3.23
CA PHE A 384 3.01 38.20 3.81
C PHE A 384 4.05 38.03 4.91
N THR A 385 5.29 38.51 4.74
CA THR A 385 6.29 38.43 5.82
C THR A 385 5.90 39.27 7.02
N GLY A 386 5.30 40.45 6.84
CA GLY A 386 4.76 41.26 7.94
C GLY A 386 3.59 40.62 8.69
N MET A 387 2.84 39.71 8.05
CA MET A 387 1.84 38.87 8.73
C MET A 387 2.43 37.64 9.45
N GLY A 388 3.74 37.39 9.30
CA GLY A 388 4.43 36.24 9.89
C GLY A 388 4.52 34.99 9.02
N PHE A 389 4.26 35.09 7.70
CA PHE A 389 4.53 33.99 6.78
C PHE A 389 6.02 33.89 6.47
N GLU A 390 6.55 32.67 6.50
CA GLU A 390 7.90 32.39 6.03
C GLU A 390 8.00 32.60 4.50
N PRO A 391 9.11 33.14 3.98
CA PRO A 391 9.26 33.45 2.56
C PRO A 391 8.93 32.28 1.61
N GLU A 392 9.33 31.08 2.01
CA GLU A 392 9.18 29.85 1.21
C GLU A 392 7.72 29.42 1.06
N ILE A 393 6.82 29.74 2.01
CA ILE A 393 5.40 29.37 1.94
C ILE A 393 4.53 30.45 1.27
N ILE A 394 5.08 31.64 1.02
CA ILE A 394 4.35 32.77 0.40
C ILE A 394 3.71 32.40 -0.94
N PRO A 395 4.39 31.71 -1.88
CA PRO A 395 3.75 31.27 -3.12
C PRO A 395 2.49 30.42 -2.88
N ALA A 396 2.50 29.56 -1.85
CA ALA A 396 1.33 28.75 -1.49
C ALA A 396 0.22 29.60 -0.85
N ALA A 397 0.58 30.62 -0.05
CA ALA A 397 -0.38 31.55 0.54
C ALA A 397 -1.04 32.45 -0.52
N MET A 398 -0.28 32.92 -1.51
CA MET A 398 -0.81 33.62 -2.68
C MET A 398 -1.73 32.72 -3.50
N LEU A 399 -1.38 31.45 -3.66
CA LEU A 399 -2.23 30.50 -4.37
C LEU A 399 -3.54 30.20 -3.62
N ALA A 400 -3.54 30.25 -2.29
CA ALA A 400 -4.76 30.15 -1.47
C ALA A 400 -5.80 31.25 -1.78
N GLN A 401 -5.35 32.38 -2.33
CA GLN A 401 -6.22 33.46 -2.79
C GLN A 401 -6.51 33.30 -4.29
N ARG A 402 -5.49 32.99 -5.11
CA ARG A 402 -5.64 32.80 -6.56
C ARG A 402 -6.54 31.62 -6.95
N ILE A 403 -6.76 30.69 -6.03
CA ILE A 403 -7.68 29.57 -6.21
C ILE A 403 -9.09 30.03 -6.62
N MET A 404 -9.54 31.22 -6.19
CA MET A 404 -10.83 31.78 -6.58
C MET A 404 -10.94 31.97 -8.10
N GLY A 405 -9.94 32.60 -8.71
CA GLY A 405 -9.85 32.77 -10.17
C GLY A 405 -9.67 31.45 -10.91
N ILE A 406 -8.81 30.55 -10.41
CA ILE A 406 -8.58 29.23 -11.03
C ILE A 406 -9.89 28.43 -11.09
N MET A 407 -10.65 28.39 -9.99
CA MET A 407 -11.93 27.68 -9.94
C MET A 407 -13.00 28.35 -10.78
N ALA A 408 -13.05 29.70 -10.82
CA ALA A 408 -13.97 30.43 -11.68
C ALA A 408 -13.73 30.14 -13.16
N HIS A 409 -12.47 30.14 -13.60
CA HIS A 409 -12.10 29.81 -14.97
C HIS A 409 -12.34 28.34 -15.31
N TRP A 410 -12.04 27.42 -14.39
CA TRP A 410 -12.35 26.00 -14.56
C TRP A 410 -13.86 25.76 -14.73
N ARG A 411 -14.68 26.43 -13.90
CA ARG A 411 -16.14 26.40 -14.02
C ARG A 411 -16.61 26.88 -15.38
N GLU A 412 -16.18 28.08 -15.79
CA GLU A 412 -16.54 28.67 -17.09
C GLU A 412 -16.17 27.71 -18.23
N TYR A 413 -15.00 27.09 -18.16
CA TYR A 413 -14.51 26.15 -19.17
C TYR A 413 -15.32 24.85 -19.23
N MET A 414 -15.69 24.26 -18.09
CA MET A 414 -16.48 23.04 -18.01
C MET A 414 -17.93 23.25 -18.48
N LEU A 415 -18.52 24.41 -18.16
CA LEU A 415 -19.90 24.73 -18.52
C LEU A 415 -20.04 25.19 -19.99
N THR A 416 -19.03 25.87 -20.53
CA THR A 416 -19.02 26.29 -21.94
C THR A 416 -18.53 25.20 -22.92
N ARG A 417 -18.21 24.00 -22.41
CA ARG A 417 -17.70 22.86 -23.19
C ARG A 417 -16.43 23.23 -23.97
N GLY A 418 -15.41 23.73 -23.24
CA GLY A 418 -14.11 24.07 -23.79
C GLY A 418 -13.45 22.92 -24.58
N LYS A 419 -12.62 23.28 -25.56
CA LYS A 419 -11.96 22.33 -26.49
C LYS A 419 -10.54 22.01 -26.06
N LEU A 420 -10.13 20.75 -26.20
CA LEU A 420 -8.76 20.28 -25.94
C LEU A 420 -7.68 21.24 -26.49
N PHE A 421 -6.78 21.69 -25.60
CA PHE A 421 -5.61 22.46 -26.00
C PHE A 421 -4.59 21.55 -26.68
N ARG A 422 -4.51 21.63 -28.02
CA ARG A 422 -3.61 20.81 -28.84
C ARG A 422 -2.86 21.69 -29.88
N PRO A 423 -1.81 22.42 -29.48
CA PRO A 423 -1.08 23.30 -30.38
C PRO A 423 -0.27 22.52 -31.44
N LEU A 424 0.04 23.20 -32.54
CA LEU A 424 0.96 22.71 -33.59
C LEU A 424 2.40 23.18 -33.29
N HIS A 425 3.38 22.56 -33.94
CA HIS A 425 4.78 23.02 -33.95
C HIS A 425 5.26 23.29 -35.38
N LEU A 426 6.35 24.05 -35.53
CA LEU A 426 7.12 24.17 -36.77
C LEU A 426 8.26 23.15 -36.73
N TYR A 427 8.34 22.28 -37.72
CA TYR A 427 9.45 21.32 -37.84
C TYR A 427 10.57 21.98 -38.63
N THR A 428 11.78 22.02 -38.07
CA THR A 428 12.97 22.63 -38.69
C THR A 428 14.10 21.61 -38.90
N GLY A 429 13.77 20.32 -38.87
CA GLY A 429 14.71 19.24 -39.18
C GLY A 429 14.75 18.93 -40.69
N ASP A 430 15.68 18.07 -41.09
CA ASP A 430 15.87 17.63 -42.48
C ASP A 430 14.70 16.76 -42.95
N THR A 431 14.09 17.12 -44.08
CA THR A 431 12.95 16.43 -44.69
C THR A 431 13.31 15.53 -45.86
N GLY A 432 14.59 15.46 -46.22
CA GLY A 432 15.09 14.45 -47.12
C GLY A 432 14.86 13.07 -46.52
N GLU A 433 14.13 12.21 -47.23
CA GLU A 433 14.22 10.78 -46.99
C GLU A 433 15.68 10.40 -47.19
N LYS A 434 16.37 10.08 -46.09
CA LYS A 434 17.72 9.53 -46.18
C LYS A 434 17.59 8.16 -46.84
N THR A 435 17.75 8.11 -48.16
CA THR A 435 18.04 6.90 -48.94
C THR A 435 19.44 6.39 -48.63
N SER A 436 19.75 6.25 -47.33
CA SER A 436 20.84 5.41 -46.92
C SER A 436 20.28 4.00 -46.87
N THR A 437 20.69 3.17 -47.83
CA THR A 437 20.93 1.77 -47.53
C THR A 437 21.59 1.72 -46.15
N MET A 438 20.93 1.05 -45.19
CA MET A 438 21.57 0.72 -43.93
C MET A 438 22.88 0.01 -44.32
N PRO A 439 24.05 0.55 -43.98
CA PRO A 439 25.29 -0.02 -44.45
C PRO A 439 25.41 -1.45 -43.88
N PRO A 440 25.83 -2.45 -44.69
CA PRO A 440 26.15 -3.76 -44.15
C PRO A 440 27.29 -3.58 -43.14
N SER A 441 27.14 -4.21 -41.97
CA SER A 441 28.08 -4.16 -40.86
C SER A 441 29.51 -4.43 -41.35
N PRO A 442 30.46 -3.47 -41.30
CA PRO A 442 31.80 -3.70 -41.82
C PRO A 442 32.68 -4.39 -40.78
N THR A 443 33.22 -5.52 -41.22
CA THR A 443 34.43 -6.19 -40.73
C THR A 443 35.64 -5.24 -40.70
N THR A 444 36.34 -5.27 -39.55
CA THR A 444 37.79 -5.05 -39.30
C THR A 444 38.53 -3.86 -39.97
N GLU A 445 39.15 -3.06 -39.10
CA GLU A 445 39.95 -1.83 -39.25
C GLU A 445 40.93 -1.70 -40.44
N THR A 446 41.12 -0.47 -40.95
CA THR A 446 42.34 0.37 -40.75
C THR A 446 42.23 1.74 -41.46
N THR A 447 42.34 2.82 -40.69
CA THR A 447 42.36 4.25 -41.09
C THR A 447 43.68 4.62 -41.80
N PRO A 448 43.75 5.62 -42.72
CA PRO A 448 44.11 7.01 -42.33
C PRO A 448 43.52 8.10 -43.32
N LEU A 449 42.97 9.27 -42.96
CA LEU A 449 43.56 10.48 -42.35
C LEU A 449 42.41 11.53 -42.05
N LEU A 450 41.94 11.56 -40.78
CA LEU A 450 41.52 12.66 -39.86
C LEU A 450 41.07 14.10 -40.35
N PRO A 451 40.43 14.98 -39.49
CA PRO A 451 39.37 14.86 -38.43
C PRO A 451 38.50 16.17 -38.18
N PRO A 452 37.65 16.31 -37.10
CA PRO A 452 37.04 15.32 -36.20
C PRO A 452 35.49 15.30 -36.16
N SER A 453 35.01 14.10 -35.84
CA SER A 453 33.66 13.60 -35.57
C SER A 453 33.00 14.15 -34.30
N LYS A 454 31.65 14.22 -34.29
CA LYS A 454 30.88 14.33 -33.05
C LYS A 454 31.32 13.23 -32.07
N PRO A 455 31.59 13.56 -30.80
CA PRO A 455 32.05 12.59 -29.84
C PRO A 455 31.02 11.45 -29.70
N PRO A 456 31.45 10.19 -29.60
CA PRO A 456 30.55 9.06 -29.39
C PRO A 456 29.78 9.26 -28.08
N TYR A 457 28.47 8.93 -28.09
CA TYR A 457 27.57 9.05 -26.92
C TYR A 457 28.12 8.37 -25.65
N SER A 458 28.90 7.31 -25.85
CA SER A 458 29.64 6.64 -24.78
C SER A 458 31.00 6.22 -25.32
N THR A 459 32.04 6.43 -24.50
CA THR A 459 33.41 5.95 -24.76
C THR A 459 33.58 4.45 -24.51
N PHE A 460 32.55 3.79 -23.95
CA PHE A 460 32.58 2.36 -23.62
C PHE A 460 32.18 1.49 -24.83
N THR A 461 32.94 0.41 -25.06
CA THR A 461 32.61 -0.64 -26.02
C THR A 461 31.33 -1.38 -25.64
N ILE A 462 30.73 -2.14 -26.56
CA ILE A 462 29.52 -2.93 -26.29
C ILE A 462 29.75 -3.93 -25.15
N ALA A 463 30.91 -4.59 -25.10
CA ALA A 463 31.27 -5.51 -24.02
C ALA A 463 31.40 -4.78 -22.68
N GLN A 464 32.04 -3.60 -22.66
CA GLN A 464 32.15 -2.78 -21.46
C GLN A 464 30.79 -2.26 -20.99
N LYS A 465 29.92 -1.81 -21.91
CA LYS A 465 28.54 -1.42 -21.59
C LYS A 465 27.78 -2.57 -20.96
N ARG A 466 27.80 -3.76 -21.58
CA ARG A 466 27.17 -4.97 -21.04
C ARG A 466 27.72 -5.33 -19.65
N LEU A 467 29.03 -5.26 -19.47
CA LEU A 467 29.67 -5.53 -18.18
C LEU A 467 29.24 -4.52 -17.11
N ILE A 468 29.24 -3.22 -17.43
CA ILE A 468 28.82 -2.15 -16.52
C ILE A 468 27.35 -2.33 -16.13
N ILE A 469 26.46 -2.61 -17.09
CA ILE A 469 25.04 -2.85 -16.81
C ILE A 469 24.84 -4.14 -16.01
N LEU A 470 25.60 -5.20 -16.28
CA LEU A 470 25.55 -6.42 -15.51
C LEU A 470 26.03 -6.21 -14.07
N THR A 471 27.09 -5.42 -13.87
CA THR A 471 27.57 -5.02 -12.53
C THR A 471 26.51 -4.20 -11.80
N ALA A 472 25.84 -3.28 -12.50
CA ALA A 472 24.77 -2.47 -11.93
C ALA A 472 23.53 -3.32 -11.57
N ALA A 473 23.19 -4.31 -12.40
CA ALA A 473 22.12 -5.29 -12.13
C ALA A 473 22.45 -6.21 -10.95
N LEU A 474 23.71 -6.63 -10.82
CA LEU A 474 24.17 -7.38 -9.66
C LEU A 474 24.09 -6.53 -8.40
N ALA A 475 24.48 -5.25 -8.49
CA ALA A 475 24.37 -4.32 -7.38
C ALA A 475 22.91 -4.11 -6.94
N SER A 476 21.97 -3.96 -7.89
CA SER A 476 20.54 -3.79 -7.59
C SER A 476 19.91 -5.01 -6.93
N THR A 477 20.48 -6.20 -7.11
CA THR A 477 20.00 -7.46 -6.50
C THR A 477 20.00 -7.39 -4.97
N PHE A 478 21.00 -6.73 -4.35
CA PHE A 478 21.19 -6.73 -2.90
C PHE A 478 19.99 -6.16 -2.12
N SER A 479 19.26 -5.18 -2.67
CA SER A 479 18.15 -4.56 -1.96
C SER A 479 16.94 -5.49 -1.78
N PRO A 480 16.31 -6.01 -2.84
CA PRO A 480 15.27 -7.02 -2.72
C PRO A 480 15.78 -8.32 -2.10
N PHE A 481 17.05 -8.68 -2.31
CA PHE A 481 17.60 -9.90 -1.72
C PHE A 481 17.63 -9.82 -0.20
N SER A 482 18.16 -8.73 0.37
CA SER A 482 18.22 -8.53 1.82
C SER A 482 16.87 -8.22 2.47
N ALA A 483 15.89 -7.75 1.68
CA ALA A 483 14.50 -7.67 2.13
C ALA A 483 13.91 -9.08 2.35
N ASN A 484 14.15 -10.00 1.41
CA ASN A 484 13.46 -11.29 1.34
C ASN A 484 14.25 -12.45 1.98
N ILE A 485 15.57 -12.37 2.08
CA ILE A 485 16.42 -13.38 2.77
C ILE A 485 16.04 -13.57 4.24
N TYR A 486 15.38 -12.57 4.78
CA TYR A 486 15.03 -12.46 6.17
C TYR A 486 13.78 -13.29 6.55
N TYR A 487 12.88 -13.57 5.59
CA TYR A 487 11.58 -14.20 5.85
C TYR A 487 11.63 -15.58 6.54
N PRO A 488 12.51 -16.52 6.16
CA PRO A 488 12.57 -17.83 6.78
C PRO A 488 13.11 -17.81 8.22
N ALA A 489 13.87 -16.77 8.57
CA ALA A 489 14.53 -16.63 9.88
C ALA A 489 13.72 -15.83 10.89
N LEU A 490 12.53 -15.32 10.51
CA LEU A 490 11.73 -14.42 11.34
C LEU A 490 11.42 -14.97 12.73
N ASN A 491 11.01 -16.23 12.79
CA ASN A 491 10.66 -16.88 14.05
C ASN A 491 11.92 -17.11 14.92
N SER A 492 13.05 -17.43 14.31
CA SER A 492 14.33 -17.62 15.01
C SER A 492 14.87 -16.31 15.57
N ILE A 493 14.80 -15.22 14.80
CA ILE A 493 15.23 -13.89 15.25
C ILE A 493 14.30 -13.35 16.34
N ALA A 494 12.99 -13.61 16.23
CA ALA A 494 12.01 -13.28 17.26
C ALA A 494 12.31 -14.01 18.57
N ALA A 495 12.65 -15.30 18.50
CA ALA A 495 13.06 -16.09 19.65
C ALA A 495 14.39 -15.62 20.27
N ASP A 496 15.42 -15.37 19.46
CA ASP A 496 16.76 -14.98 19.93
C ASP A 496 16.79 -13.56 20.57
N LEU A 497 15.93 -12.65 20.10
CA LEU A 497 15.83 -11.29 20.64
C LEU A 497 14.69 -11.11 21.66
N HIS A 498 13.97 -12.19 21.98
CA HIS A 498 12.83 -12.19 22.91
C HIS A 498 11.74 -11.16 22.56
N VAL A 499 11.38 -11.07 21.29
CA VAL A 499 10.38 -10.12 20.74
C VAL A 499 9.33 -10.85 19.92
N SER A 500 8.16 -10.23 19.70
CA SER A 500 7.09 -10.88 18.95
C SER A 500 7.42 -11.00 17.45
N ILE A 501 6.81 -11.99 16.77
CA ILE A 501 6.88 -12.08 15.30
C ILE A 501 6.40 -10.77 14.65
N SER A 502 5.39 -10.11 15.23
CA SER A 502 4.90 -8.82 14.74
C SER A 502 5.95 -7.70 14.84
N GLN A 503 6.77 -7.68 15.91
CA GLN A 503 7.90 -6.77 16.05
C GLN A 503 9.01 -7.08 15.05
N VAL A 504 9.35 -8.35 14.83
CA VAL A 504 10.34 -8.70 13.80
C VAL A 504 9.81 -8.39 12.39
N ASN A 505 8.52 -8.60 12.11
CA ASN A 505 7.88 -8.14 10.87
C ASN A 505 7.92 -6.62 10.72
N LEU A 506 7.85 -5.86 11.83
CA LEU A 506 8.05 -4.41 11.80
C LEU A 506 9.44 -4.05 11.26
N THR A 507 10.47 -4.87 11.49
CA THR A 507 11.81 -4.65 10.89
C THR A 507 11.81 -4.82 9.37
N ILE A 508 10.94 -5.68 8.82
CA ILE A 508 10.73 -5.78 7.36
C ILE A 508 9.99 -4.54 6.86
N THR A 509 8.93 -4.13 7.56
CA THR A 509 8.17 -2.92 7.22
C THR A 509 9.07 -1.67 7.25
N THR A 510 9.91 -1.53 8.28
CA THR A 510 10.90 -0.45 8.40
C THR A 510 11.94 -0.54 7.29
N TYR A 511 12.44 -1.74 6.96
CA TYR A 511 13.31 -1.93 5.80
C TYR A 511 12.61 -1.47 4.51
N MET A 512 11.34 -1.80 4.29
CA MET A 512 10.58 -1.40 3.10
C MET A 512 10.29 0.11 3.04
N ILE A 513 10.00 0.74 4.18
CA ILE A 513 9.85 2.20 4.27
C ILE A 513 11.16 2.88 3.86
N CYS A 514 12.28 2.47 4.44
CA CYS A 514 13.59 2.99 4.05
C CYS A 514 13.96 2.63 2.61
N GLN A 515 13.51 1.48 2.11
CA GLN A 515 13.71 1.05 0.72
C GLN A 515 12.96 1.95 -0.26
N ALA A 516 11.81 2.48 0.14
CA ALA A 516 11.04 3.45 -0.64
C ALA A 516 11.67 4.86 -0.58
N LEU A 517 12.16 5.27 0.60
CA LEU A 517 12.65 6.63 0.83
C LEU A 517 14.10 6.85 0.38
N ALA A 518 15.02 5.94 0.68
CA ALA A 518 16.44 6.15 0.43
C ALA A 518 16.85 6.30 -1.05
N PRO A 519 16.16 5.70 -2.04
CA PRO A 519 16.38 6.01 -3.46
C PRO A 519 16.20 7.49 -3.82
N THR A 520 15.36 8.23 -3.09
CA THR A 520 15.16 9.67 -3.35
C THR A 520 16.41 10.49 -3.02
N LEU A 521 17.12 10.11 -1.95
CA LEU A 521 18.36 10.76 -1.51
C LEU A 521 19.55 10.29 -2.35
N THR A 522 19.68 8.98 -2.56
CA THR A 522 20.78 8.40 -3.34
C THR A 522 20.69 8.72 -4.82
N GLY A 523 19.48 8.84 -5.39
CA GLY A 523 19.26 9.32 -6.76
C GLY A 523 19.73 10.77 -6.93
N SER A 524 19.27 11.68 -6.07
CA SER A 524 19.69 13.09 -6.07
C SER A 524 21.21 13.25 -5.86
N LEU A 525 21.79 12.50 -4.91
CA LEU A 525 23.23 12.48 -4.69
C LEU A 525 24.00 12.00 -5.91
N ALA A 526 23.50 10.96 -6.60
CA ALA A 526 24.16 10.41 -7.77
C ALA A 526 24.09 11.33 -8.99
N ASP A 527 23.04 12.14 -9.11
CA ASP A 527 22.93 13.15 -10.15
C ASP A 527 23.91 14.31 -9.92
N GLN A 528 24.24 14.63 -8.67
CA GLN A 528 25.16 15.72 -8.31
C GLN A 528 26.64 15.30 -8.27
N THR A 529 26.91 14.11 -7.72
CA THR A 529 28.28 13.63 -7.43
C THR A 529 28.76 12.51 -8.36
N GLY A 530 27.86 12.00 -9.21
CA GLY A 530 28.11 10.89 -10.13
C GLY A 530 27.74 9.51 -9.56
N ARG A 531 27.60 8.53 -10.46
CA ARG A 531 27.10 7.18 -10.13
C ARG A 531 28.05 6.40 -9.21
N ARG A 532 29.36 6.49 -9.44
CA ARG A 532 30.37 5.70 -8.72
C ARG A 532 30.48 6.08 -7.23
N PRO A 533 30.61 7.36 -6.83
CA PRO A 533 30.56 7.75 -5.42
C PRO A 533 29.26 7.36 -4.73
N ALA A 534 28.12 7.46 -5.42
CA ALA A 534 26.84 7.04 -4.88
C ALA A 534 26.78 5.53 -4.61
N TYR A 535 27.28 4.69 -5.52
CA TYR A 535 27.41 3.24 -5.28
C TYR A 535 28.36 2.94 -4.11
N LEU A 536 29.50 3.63 -4.02
CA LEU A 536 30.44 3.43 -2.92
C LEU A 536 29.83 3.81 -1.57
N LEU A 537 29.08 4.92 -1.50
CA LEU A 537 28.39 5.32 -0.28
C LEU A 537 27.29 4.32 0.08
N CYS A 538 26.48 3.91 -0.89
CA CYS A 538 25.45 2.87 -0.73
C CYS A 538 26.06 1.61 -0.12
N PHE A 539 27.11 1.07 -0.75
CA PHE A 539 27.77 -0.14 -0.28
C PHE A 539 28.51 0.04 1.04
N LEU A 540 29.09 1.22 1.32
CA LEU A 540 29.73 1.49 2.61
C LEU A 540 28.70 1.46 3.75
N ILE A 541 27.56 2.12 3.56
CA ILE A 541 26.45 2.10 4.53
C ILE A 541 25.88 0.68 4.64
N TYR A 542 25.71 -0.01 3.52
CA TYR A 542 25.19 -1.37 3.49
C TYR A 542 26.11 -2.36 4.21
N ILE A 543 27.43 -2.33 3.94
CA ILE A 543 28.41 -3.20 4.59
C ILE A 543 28.51 -2.88 6.08
N ALA A 544 28.60 -1.60 6.45
CA ALA A 544 28.59 -1.18 7.86
C ALA A 544 27.31 -1.63 8.57
N GLY A 545 26.15 -1.47 7.92
CA GLY A 545 24.86 -1.95 8.41
C GLY A 545 24.83 -3.47 8.58
N ASN A 546 25.37 -4.24 7.65
CA ASN A 546 25.47 -5.70 7.77
C ASN A 546 26.39 -6.14 8.90
N ILE A 547 27.57 -5.51 9.06
CA ILE A 547 28.49 -5.80 10.16
C ILE A 547 27.83 -5.47 11.50
N ALA A 548 27.19 -4.31 11.61
CA ALA A 548 26.47 -3.91 12.81
C ALA A 548 25.28 -4.85 13.09
N LEU A 549 24.55 -5.28 12.06
CA LEU A 549 23.47 -6.27 12.18
C LEU A 549 23.95 -7.64 12.64
N ALA A 550 25.17 -8.03 12.27
CA ALA A 550 25.79 -9.26 12.73
C ALA A 550 26.27 -9.19 14.19
N LEU A 551 26.53 -7.98 14.70
CA LEU A 551 27.06 -7.75 16.06
C LEU A 551 25.99 -7.27 17.07
N GLN A 552 24.79 -6.91 16.61
CA GLN A 552 23.73 -6.45 17.49
C GLN A 552 23.07 -7.62 18.23
N HIS A 553 22.61 -7.33 19.46
CA HIS A 553 21.88 -8.28 20.32
C HIS A 553 20.60 -7.65 20.90
N SER A 554 20.04 -6.64 20.21
CA SER A 554 18.91 -5.85 20.71
C SER A 554 17.92 -5.59 19.59
N TYR A 555 16.63 -5.77 19.86
CA TYR A 555 15.58 -5.52 18.89
C TYR A 555 15.56 -4.07 18.36
N ILE A 556 15.79 -3.07 19.22
CA ILE A 556 15.83 -1.66 18.78
C ILE A 556 17.03 -1.45 17.85
N ALA A 557 18.19 -2.02 18.20
CA ALA A 557 19.36 -1.96 17.34
C ALA A 557 19.11 -2.69 16.01
N LEU A 558 18.52 -3.89 16.01
CA LEU A 558 18.10 -4.62 14.82
C LEU A 558 17.16 -3.78 13.94
N LEU A 559 16.13 -3.18 14.53
CA LEU A 559 15.14 -2.35 13.82
C LEU A 559 15.81 -1.15 13.12
N ILE A 560 16.64 -0.41 13.86
CA ILE A 560 17.37 0.76 13.32
C ILE A 560 18.39 0.31 12.27
N LEU A 561 19.16 -0.74 12.54
CA LEU A 561 20.20 -1.21 11.64
C LEU A 561 19.62 -1.85 10.38
N ARG A 562 18.40 -2.43 10.42
CA ARG A 562 17.65 -2.84 9.23
C ARG A 562 17.21 -1.64 8.39
N ALA A 563 16.84 -0.53 9.03
CA ALA A 563 16.60 0.74 8.35
C ALA A 563 17.87 1.23 7.64
N VAL A 564 19.01 1.26 8.35
CA VAL A 564 20.33 1.66 7.82
C VAL A 564 20.78 0.75 6.67
N GLN A 565 20.64 -0.57 6.82
CA GLN A 565 20.95 -1.55 5.78
C GLN A 565 20.11 -1.31 4.52
N SER A 566 18.82 -1.01 4.67
CA SER A 566 17.95 -0.67 3.54
C SER A 566 18.37 0.64 2.86
N CYS A 567 18.73 1.66 3.64
CA CYS A 567 19.24 2.92 3.12
C CYS A 567 20.52 2.73 2.28
N GLY A 568 21.39 1.81 2.69
CA GLY A 568 22.59 1.45 1.93
C GLY A 568 22.33 0.60 0.69
N SER A 569 21.28 -0.22 0.65
CA SER A 569 21.04 -1.14 -0.47
C SER A 569 20.08 -0.60 -1.53
N SER A 570 19.00 0.07 -1.13
CA SER A 570 17.86 0.42 -2.01
C SER A 570 18.19 1.39 -3.13
N GLY A 571 19.11 2.34 -2.88
CA GLY A 571 19.59 3.27 -3.89
C GLY A 571 20.19 2.58 -5.12
N THR A 572 20.82 1.40 -4.94
CA THR A 572 21.47 0.65 -6.01
C THR A 572 20.52 0.23 -7.14
N VAL A 573 19.22 0.09 -6.85
CA VAL A 573 18.16 -0.21 -7.83
C VAL A 573 17.93 0.98 -8.77
N ALA A 574 17.78 2.17 -8.21
CA ALA A 574 17.63 3.40 -8.99
C ALA A 574 18.91 3.71 -9.76
N LEU A 575 20.07 3.53 -9.13
CA LEU A 575 21.37 3.72 -9.78
C LEU A 575 21.58 2.77 -10.96
N ALA A 576 21.07 1.55 -10.93
CA ALA A 576 21.23 0.62 -12.04
C ALA A 576 20.48 1.07 -13.29
N SER A 577 19.27 1.60 -13.09
CA SER A 577 18.48 2.21 -14.17
C SER A 577 19.11 3.51 -14.67
N ALA A 578 19.70 4.31 -13.76
CA ALA A 578 20.39 5.55 -14.11
C ALA A 578 21.69 5.31 -14.90
N VAL A 579 22.50 4.33 -14.50
CA VAL A 579 23.72 3.93 -15.26
C VAL A 579 23.35 3.45 -16.66
N ALA A 580 22.26 2.69 -16.81
CA ALA A 580 21.74 2.32 -18.13
C ALA A 580 21.35 3.55 -18.94
N ALA A 581 20.71 4.56 -18.33
CA ALA A 581 20.35 5.79 -19.03
C ALA A 581 21.56 6.64 -19.45
N ASP A 582 22.67 6.62 -18.68
CA ASP A 582 23.87 7.44 -18.93
C ASP A 582 24.77 6.89 -20.06
N ILE A 583 24.87 5.57 -20.21
CA ILE A 583 25.83 4.94 -21.15
C ILE A 583 25.17 4.31 -22.39
N ILE A 584 23.84 4.18 -22.39
CA ILE A 584 23.06 3.53 -23.44
C ILE A 584 22.12 4.52 -24.13
N THR A 585 22.12 4.50 -25.46
CA THR A 585 21.28 5.39 -26.28
C THR A 585 19.80 5.04 -26.13
N SER A 586 18.90 6.01 -26.29
CA SER A 586 17.45 5.80 -26.16
C SER A 586 16.90 4.72 -27.11
N ALA A 587 17.54 4.49 -28.27
CA ALA A 587 17.13 3.50 -29.26
C ALA A 587 17.33 2.04 -28.81
N GLU A 588 18.34 1.78 -27.98
CA GLU A 588 18.66 0.41 -27.48
C GLU A 588 18.40 0.27 -25.97
N ARG A 589 17.99 1.36 -25.28
CA ARG A 589 17.80 1.45 -23.83
C ARG A 589 16.84 0.40 -23.27
N GLY A 590 15.81 0.01 -24.02
CA GLY A 590 14.82 -0.99 -23.58
C GLY A 590 15.46 -2.35 -23.23
N THR A 591 16.37 -2.84 -24.07
CA THR A 591 17.06 -4.12 -23.85
C THR A 591 17.95 -4.08 -22.61
N TYR A 592 18.71 -3.01 -22.42
CA TYR A 592 19.61 -2.86 -21.29
C TYR A 592 18.87 -2.55 -19.97
N MET A 593 17.72 -1.87 -20.02
CA MET A 593 16.83 -1.72 -18.86
C MET A 593 16.22 -3.06 -18.42
N GLY A 594 15.95 -3.97 -19.37
CA GLY A 594 15.58 -5.35 -19.05
C GLY A 594 16.66 -6.09 -18.26
N ILE A 595 17.93 -5.96 -18.67
CA ILE A 595 19.07 -6.56 -17.96
C ILE A 595 19.28 -5.90 -16.59
N ALA A 596 19.20 -4.56 -16.50
CA ALA A 596 19.33 -3.81 -15.25
C ALA A 596 18.26 -4.20 -14.21
N SER A 597 17.10 -4.66 -14.67
CA SER A 597 15.96 -5.09 -13.83
C SER A 597 16.06 -6.55 -13.37
N LEU A 598 16.95 -7.36 -13.96
CA LEU A 598 17.05 -8.79 -13.68
C LEU A 598 17.30 -9.09 -12.19
N GLY A 599 18.12 -8.26 -11.54
CA GLY A 599 18.40 -8.36 -10.10
C GLY A 599 17.16 -8.21 -9.24
N ASN A 600 16.25 -7.31 -9.60
CA ASN A 600 14.98 -7.11 -8.87
C ASN A 600 13.99 -8.25 -9.06
N ILE A 601 14.04 -8.93 -10.20
CA ILE A 601 13.13 -10.03 -10.54
C ILE A 601 13.59 -11.32 -9.86
N LEU A 602 14.89 -11.61 -9.88
CA LEU A 602 15.43 -12.87 -9.34
C LEU A 602 15.59 -12.85 -7.81
N ALA A 603 15.93 -11.70 -7.22
CA ALA A 603 16.26 -11.61 -5.80
C ALA A 603 15.13 -12.02 -4.84
N PRO A 604 13.84 -11.67 -5.05
CA PRO A 604 12.76 -12.11 -4.17
C PRO A 604 12.56 -13.64 -4.19
N SER A 605 12.92 -14.30 -5.29
CA SER A 605 12.88 -15.76 -5.41
C SER A 605 14.09 -16.43 -4.74
N LEU A 606 15.28 -15.85 -4.87
CA LEU A 606 16.52 -16.41 -4.31
C LEU A 606 16.71 -16.12 -2.82
N GLY A 607 16.22 -14.97 -2.35
CA GLY A 607 16.35 -14.50 -0.96
C GLY A 607 15.87 -15.54 0.06
N PRO A 608 14.58 -15.92 0.07
CA PRO A 608 14.06 -16.88 1.03
C PRO A 608 14.74 -18.26 0.96
N ILE A 609 15.25 -18.66 -0.20
CA ILE A 609 15.97 -19.93 -0.35
C ILE A 609 17.31 -19.88 0.40
N LEU A 610 18.10 -18.82 0.18
CA LEU A 610 19.39 -18.63 0.86
C LEU A 610 19.22 -18.25 2.34
N GLY A 611 18.14 -17.57 2.71
CA GLY A 611 17.81 -17.27 4.09
C GLY A 611 17.42 -18.51 4.89
N GLY A 612 16.63 -19.39 4.30
CA GLY A 612 16.23 -20.66 4.90
C GLY A 612 17.40 -21.60 5.10
N LEU A 613 18.44 -21.49 4.27
CA LEU A 613 19.71 -22.17 4.46
C LEU A 613 20.51 -21.67 5.65
N LEU A 614 20.70 -20.34 5.69
CA LEU A 614 21.56 -19.70 6.69
C LEU A 614 20.94 -19.74 8.08
N SER A 615 19.62 -19.82 8.18
CA SER A 615 18.88 -19.93 9.44
C SER A 615 18.93 -21.32 10.09
N GLN A 616 19.49 -22.34 9.41
CA GLN A 616 19.64 -23.67 9.98
C GLN A 616 21.00 -23.77 10.70
N ARG A 617 20.99 -24.15 11.99
CA ARG A 617 22.23 -24.35 12.79
C ARG A 617 23.17 -25.43 12.22
N ARG A 618 22.73 -26.20 11.23
CA ARG A 618 23.58 -26.97 10.31
C ARG A 618 23.24 -26.55 8.89
N LEU A 619 24.22 -26.04 8.14
CA LEU A 619 24.10 -25.81 6.70
C LEU A 619 23.89 -27.15 5.98
N SER A 620 22.63 -27.56 5.86
CA SER A 620 22.20 -28.53 4.86
C SER A 620 21.77 -27.75 3.64
N LEU A 621 22.49 -27.88 2.52
CA LEU A 621 22.09 -27.32 1.22
C LEU A 621 20.57 -27.47 1.02
N PRO A 622 19.85 -26.40 0.63
CA PRO A 622 18.40 -26.43 0.61
C PRO A 622 18.09 -27.32 -0.58
N ASN A 623 17.41 -28.40 -0.34
CA ASN A 623 17.18 -29.34 -1.41
C ASN A 623 16.03 -28.81 -2.27
N PRO A 624 16.23 -28.23 -3.48
CA PRO A 624 15.11 -27.85 -4.35
C PRO A 624 14.25 -29.06 -4.72
N LEU A 625 14.78 -30.28 -4.53
CA LEU A 625 13.99 -31.51 -4.64
C LEU A 625 12.87 -31.57 -3.60
N THR A 626 12.86 -30.84 -2.47
CA THR A 626 11.70 -30.85 -1.56
C THR A 626 10.50 -30.11 -2.16
N THR A 627 10.74 -28.97 -2.81
CA THR A 627 9.73 -28.26 -3.62
C THR A 627 9.27 -29.09 -4.82
N LEU A 628 10.17 -29.83 -5.47
CA LEU A 628 9.81 -30.75 -6.56
C LEU A 628 9.13 -32.03 -6.05
N ARG A 629 9.47 -32.52 -4.86
CA ARG A 629 8.83 -33.70 -4.20
C ARG A 629 7.38 -33.42 -3.83
N LEU A 630 7.00 -32.17 -3.58
CA LEU A 630 5.60 -31.77 -3.40
C LEU A 630 4.73 -32.12 -4.62
N LEU A 631 5.31 -32.17 -5.83
CA LEU A 631 4.61 -32.63 -7.05
C LEU A 631 4.27 -34.12 -7.01
N THR A 632 4.98 -34.89 -6.18
CA THR A 632 4.80 -36.34 -6.02
C THR A 632 4.03 -36.73 -4.75
N HIS A 633 3.70 -35.77 -3.88
CA HIS A 633 3.03 -36.04 -2.60
C HIS A 633 1.50 -35.97 -2.73
N LEU A 634 0.78 -36.92 -2.15
CA LEU A 634 -0.69 -36.88 -2.09
C LEU A 634 -1.16 -36.21 -0.79
N PRO A 635 -2.18 -35.33 -0.80
CA PRO A 635 -2.99 -34.91 -1.95
C PRO A 635 -2.42 -33.73 -2.78
N THR A 636 -1.30 -33.13 -2.39
CA THR A 636 -0.84 -31.81 -2.87
C THR A 636 -0.33 -31.77 -4.31
N GLY A 637 0.37 -32.79 -4.80
CA GLY A 637 0.88 -32.87 -6.17
C GLY A 637 -0.23 -32.81 -7.24
N PRO A 638 -1.25 -33.69 -7.15
CA PRO A 638 -2.44 -33.62 -8.00
C PRO A 638 -3.13 -32.25 -7.96
N LEU A 639 -3.23 -31.64 -6.78
CA LEU A 639 -3.85 -30.33 -6.60
C LEU A 639 -3.01 -29.19 -7.24
N LEU A 640 -1.68 -29.22 -7.11
CA LEU A 640 -0.77 -28.28 -7.77
C LEU A 640 -0.87 -28.34 -9.30
N LEU A 641 -0.91 -29.56 -9.85
CA LEU A 641 -1.07 -29.78 -11.28
C LEU A 641 -2.44 -29.32 -11.78
N ALA A 642 -3.51 -29.66 -11.06
CA ALA A 642 -4.86 -29.21 -11.36
C ALA A 642 -4.96 -27.67 -11.38
N ASN A 643 -4.41 -27.02 -10.35
CA ASN A 643 -4.44 -25.56 -10.23
C ASN A 643 -3.63 -24.86 -11.35
N GLY A 644 -2.46 -25.40 -11.68
CA GLY A 644 -1.62 -24.88 -12.76
C GLY A 644 -2.25 -25.02 -14.14
N LEU A 645 -2.89 -26.15 -14.45
CA LEU A 645 -3.58 -26.38 -15.72
C LEU A 645 -4.82 -25.48 -15.89
N VAL A 646 -5.59 -25.27 -14.82
CA VAL A 646 -6.73 -24.33 -14.82
C VAL A 646 -6.24 -22.92 -15.12
N PHE A 647 -5.15 -22.47 -14.50
CA PHE A 647 -4.59 -21.15 -14.77
C PHE A 647 -3.93 -21.03 -16.17
N ALA A 648 -3.32 -22.10 -16.67
CA ALA A 648 -2.78 -22.15 -18.03
C ALA A 648 -3.88 -21.97 -19.10
N SER A 649 -5.09 -22.48 -18.84
CA SER A 649 -6.24 -22.27 -19.74
C SER A 649 -6.65 -20.80 -19.87
N TYR A 650 -6.47 -19.99 -18.82
CA TYR A 650 -6.68 -18.54 -18.87
C TYR A 650 -5.68 -17.85 -19.80
N TYR A 651 -4.41 -18.23 -19.72
CA TYR A 651 -3.37 -17.72 -20.62
C TYR A 651 -3.56 -18.16 -22.06
N ALA A 652 -4.07 -19.38 -22.30
CA ALA A 652 -4.42 -19.83 -23.65
C ALA A 652 -5.50 -18.93 -24.27
N VAL A 653 -6.58 -18.62 -23.55
CA VAL A 653 -7.67 -17.77 -24.06
C VAL A 653 -7.24 -16.32 -24.23
N THR A 654 -6.54 -15.75 -23.26
CA THR A 654 -6.15 -14.32 -23.28
C THR A 654 -5.01 -14.01 -24.25
N ALA A 655 -4.07 -14.93 -24.47
CA ALA A 655 -2.99 -14.73 -25.43
C ALA A 655 -3.46 -14.82 -26.89
N GLY A 656 -4.49 -15.62 -27.17
CA GLY A 656 -5.08 -15.72 -28.52
C GLY A 656 -6.02 -14.57 -28.88
N LEU A 657 -6.47 -13.80 -27.89
CA LEU A 657 -7.52 -12.80 -28.04
C LEU A 657 -7.19 -11.66 -29.03
N PRO A 658 -5.97 -11.06 -29.03
CA PRO A 658 -5.66 -9.96 -29.93
C PRO A 658 -5.71 -10.34 -31.41
N ALA A 659 -5.13 -11.48 -31.76
CA ALA A 659 -5.15 -12.00 -33.13
C ALA A 659 -6.59 -12.33 -33.57
N GLN A 660 -7.36 -12.97 -32.69
CA GLN A 660 -8.75 -13.37 -32.95
C GLN A 660 -9.68 -12.19 -33.20
N LEU A 661 -9.65 -11.19 -32.33
CA LEU A 661 -10.55 -10.06 -32.42
C LEU A 661 -10.22 -9.14 -33.60
N LYS A 662 -8.94 -9.06 -33.98
CA LYS A 662 -8.50 -8.35 -35.18
C LYS A 662 -9.02 -9.03 -36.44
N ASP A 663 -8.88 -10.35 -36.52
CA ASP A 663 -9.24 -11.12 -37.71
C ASP A 663 -10.76 -11.28 -37.88
N LEU A 664 -11.51 -11.50 -36.79
CA LEU A 664 -12.96 -11.79 -36.84
C LEU A 664 -13.84 -10.53 -36.92
N TYR A 665 -13.39 -9.42 -36.34
CA TYR A 665 -14.20 -8.21 -36.18
C TYR A 665 -13.53 -6.94 -36.73
N ALA A 666 -12.33 -7.04 -37.31
CA ALA A 666 -11.57 -5.90 -37.86
C ALA A 666 -11.37 -4.75 -36.85
N LEU A 667 -11.17 -5.09 -35.58
CA LEU A 667 -10.97 -4.11 -34.51
C LEU A 667 -9.58 -3.48 -34.59
N ASP A 668 -9.50 -2.20 -34.26
CA ASP A 668 -8.23 -1.48 -34.10
C ASP A 668 -7.55 -1.85 -32.77
N ASP A 669 -6.26 -1.57 -32.65
CA ASP A 669 -5.44 -2.03 -31.51
C ASP A 669 -5.94 -1.46 -30.16
N MET A 670 -6.58 -0.29 -30.17
CA MET A 670 -7.24 0.28 -28.99
C MET A 670 -8.50 -0.50 -28.59
N SER A 671 -9.38 -0.83 -29.54
CA SER A 671 -10.59 -1.62 -29.25
C SER A 671 -10.26 -3.05 -28.83
N ILE A 672 -9.17 -3.62 -29.37
CA ILE A 672 -8.60 -4.89 -28.90
C ILE A 672 -8.13 -4.74 -27.44
N GLY A 673 -7.44 -3.66 -27.09
CA GLY A 673 -7.05 -3.37 -25.71
C GLY A 673 -8.25 -3.27 -24.75
N LEU A 674 -9.32 -2.57 -25.16
CA LEU A 674 -10.55 -2.43 -24.38
C LEU A 674 -11.30 -3.75 -24.18
N SER A 675 -11.14 -4.71 -25.10
CA SER A 675 -11.78 -6.04 -25.00
C SER A 675 -11.27 -6.91 -23.83
N PHE A 676 -10.15 -6.54 -23.20
CA PHE A 676 -9.63 -7.20 -22.00
C PHE A 676 -10.33 -6.74 -20.71
N ILE A 677 -11.05 -5.61 -20.73
CA ILE A 677 -11.75 -5.08 -19.55
C ILE A 677 -12.74 -6.11 -18.97
N PRO A 678 -13.62 -6.75 -19.76
CA PRO A 678 -14.51 -7.80 -19.26
C PRO A 678 -13.79 -8.95 -18.57
N ALA A 679 -12.61 -9.36 -19.06
CA ALA A 679 -11.81 -10.39 -18.41
C ALA A 679 -11.29 -9.93 -17.03
N GLY A 680 -10.78 -8.69 -16.94
CA GLY A 680 -10.35 -8.09 -15.68
C GLY A 680 -11.50 -7.89 -14.68
N VAL A 681 -12.65 -7.41 -15.15
CA VAL A 681 -13.86 -7.25 -14.32
C VAL A 681 -14.39 -8.60 -13.85
N GLY A 682 -14.31 -9.65 -14.68
CA GLY A 682 -14.66 -11.03 -14.31
C GLY A 682 -13.77 -11.58 -13.20
N SER A 683 -12.45 -11.38 -13.30
CA SER A 683 -11.51 -11.78 -12.24
C SER A 683 -11.72 -10.99 -10.93
N LEU A 684 -12.00 -9.69 -11.01
CA LEU A 684 -12.28 -8.85 -9.83
C LEU A 684 -13.59 -9.24 -9.14
N ALA A 685 -14.66 -9.43 -9.92
CA ALA A 685 -15.95 -9.89 -9.41
C ALA A 685 -15.84 -11.30 -8.81
N SER A 686 -15.00 -12.16 -9.38
CA SER A 686 -14.72 -13.49 -8.83
C SER A 686 -14.03 -13.42 -7.48
N ALA A 687 -13.00 -12.58 -7.34
CA ALA A 687 -12.27 -12.43 -6.07
C ALA A 687 -13.19 -11.98 -4.92
N THR A 688 -14.16 -11.10 -5.19
CA THR A 688 -15.10 -10.60 -4.17
C THR A 688 -16.22 -11.59 -3.86
N VAL A 689 -16.89 -12.13 -4.88
CA VAL A 689 -18.04 -13.05 -4.70
C VAL A 689 -17.59 -14.40 -4.17
N ASN A 690 -16.50 -14.95 -4.71
CA ASN A 690 -16.05 -16.29 -4.36
C ASN A 690 -15.44 -16.34 -2.94
N GLY A 691 -14.74 -15.28 -2.50
CA GLY A 691 -14.24 -15.19 -1.13
C GLY A 691 -15.36 -15.31 -0.09
N PHE A 692 -16.48 -14.62 -0.31
CA PHE A 692 -17.66 -14.71 0.56
C PHE A 692 -18.28 -16.11 0.57
N ILE A 693 -18.45 -16.74 -0.60
CA ILE A 693 -19.05 -18.08 -0.73
C ILE A 693 -18.19 -19.12 -0.01
N VAL A 694 -16.87 -19.02 -0.18
CA VAL A 694 -15.87 -19.91 0.43
C VAL A 694 -15.89 -19.82 1.96
N ASP A 695 -15.91 -18.60 2.50
CA ASP A 695 -15.97 -18.37 3.95
C ASP A 695 -17.32 -18.75 4.55
N TRP A 696 -18.42 -18.53 3.82
CA TRP A 696 -19.76 -18.89 4.27
C TRP A 696 -19.94 -20.42 4.33
N LYS A 697 -19.53 -21.14 3.28
CA LYS A 697 -19.57 -22.61 3.25
C LYS A 697 -18.67 -23.22 4.31
N TYR A 698 -17.48 -22.68 4.51
CA TYR A 698 -16.57 -23.10 5.58
C TYR A 698 -17.23 -22.92 6.96
N ARG A 699 -17.75 -21.72 7.26
CA ARG A 699 -18.44 -21.43 8.53
C ARG A 699 -19.65 -22.34 8.77
N ARG A 700 -20.45 -22.61 7.73
CA ARG A 700 -21.62 -23.50 7.82
C ARG A 700 -21.24 -24.96 7.98
N ALA A 701 -20.18 -25.42 7.32
CA ALA A 701 -19.68 -26.79 7.47
C ALA A 701 -19.07 -27.00 8.86
N LYS A 702 -18.33 -26.00 9.37
CA LYS A 702 -17.79 -26.01 10.73
C LYS A 702 -18.90 -26.00 11.78
N ALA A 703 -19.87 -25.09 11.67
CA ALA A 703 -21.03 -25.08 12.56
C ALA A 703 -21.85 -26.38 12.51
N ARG A 704 -21.93 -27.07 11.37
CA ARG A 704 -22.57 -28.40 11.29
C ARG A 704 -21.75 -29.49 11.96
N ALA A 705 -20.42 -29.48 11.83
CA ALA A 705 -19.55 -30.39 12.55
C ALA A 705 -19.69 -30.17 14.08
N ASP A 706 -19.76 -28.91 14.51
CA ASP A 706 -19.97 -28.52 15.92
C ASP A 706 -21.39 -28.87 16.43
N ILE A 707 -22.41 -28.89 15.56
CA ILE A 707 -23.78 -29.33 15.90
C ILE A 707 -23.89 -30.87 15.96
N ILE A 708 -23.16 -31.58 15.10
CA ILE A 708 -23.14 -33.05 15.10
C ILE A 708 -22.37 -33.57 16.33
N SER A 709 -21.29 -32.90 16.73
CA SER A 709 -20.60 -33.21 18.00
C SER A 709 -21.50 -32.97 19.21
N SER A 710 -22.26 -31.86 19.26
CA SER A 710 -23.17 -31.55 20.37
C SER A 710 -24.48 -32.35 20.42
N SER A 711 -25.04 -32.79 19.28
CA SER A 711 -26.25 -33.63 19.24
C SER A 711 -26.00 -35.10 19.58
N THR A 712 -24.75 -35.57 19.45
CA THR A 712 -24.33 -36.90 19.92
C THR A 712 -24.32 -36.93 21.46
N THR A 713 -24.00 -35.80 22.11
CA THR A 713 -24.05 -35.63 23.58
C THR A 713 -25.49 -35.59 24.14
N ALA A 714 -26.46 -35.06 23.37
CA ALA A 714 -27.85 -34.91 23.81
C ALA A 714 -28.72 -36.18 23.68
N LYS A 715 -28.30 -37.19 22.90
CA LYS A 715 -29.03 -38.48 22.80
C LYS A 715 -28.62 -39.48 23.88
N THR A 716 -27.44 -39.32 24.48
CA THR A 716 -26.96 -40.19 25.58
C THR A 716 -27.69 -39.89 26.90
N THR A 717 -28.32 -38.72 27.04
CA THR A 717 -29.03 -38.32 28.28
C THR A 717 -30.50 -38.74 28.36
N LYS A 718 -31.09 -39.38 27.33
CA LYS A 718 -32.52 -39.79 27.35
C LYS A 718 -32.82 -41.29 27.40
N ASN A 719 -31.84 -42.18 27.22
CA ASN A 719 -32.09 -43.64 27.18
C ASN A 719 -31.37 -44.41 28.31
N HIS A 720 -31.56 -43.98 29.55
CA HIS A 720 -31.20 -44.78 30.74
C HIS A 720 -32.41 -45.22 31.57
N HIS A 721 -33.50 -45.60 30.92
CA HIS A 721 -34.54 -46.46 31.51
C HIS A 721 -35.26 -47.29 30.45
N ARG A 722 -34.64 -48.39 29.99
CA ARG A 722 -35.30 -49.69 29.85
C ARG A 722 -34.34 -50.75 29.30
N SER A 723 -34.42 -51.90 29.93
CA SER A 723 -33.72 -53.15 29.67
C SER A 723 -34.14 -53.84 28.38
N SER A 724 -33.28 -54.79 28.00
CA SER A 724 -33.63 -56.13 27.49
C SER A 724 -33.57 -56.40 25.98
N THR A 725 -32.73 -57.40 25.67
CA THR A 725 -32.88 -58.46 24.64
C THR A 725 -33.06 -58.08 23.17
N SER A 726 -32.08 -58.44 22.33
CA SER A 726 -32.28 -59.26 21.11
C SER A 726 -30.95 -59.48 20.36
N ASN A 727 -30.80 -60.67 19.77
CA ASN A 727 -29.60 -61.21 19.10
C ASN A 727 -29.55 -60.95 17.57
N ASN A 728 -28.32 -60.87 17.04
CA ASN A 728 -27.83 -60.89 15.63
C ASN A 728 -28.05 -59.63 14.76
N PRO A 729 -27.22 -59.30 13.72
CA PRO A 729 -26.22 -60.12 12.97
C PRO A 729 -24.91 -59.42 12.49
N LYS A 730 -23.96 -60.22 11.95
CA LYS A 730 -22.92 -59.87 10.93
C LYS A 730 -22.14 -58.53 11.11
N THR A 731 -21.02 -58.63 11.79
CA THR A 731 -19.95 -57.62 11.83
C THR A 731 -19.21 -57.51 10.49
N LYS A 732 -19.42 -56.41 9.76
CA LYS A 732 -18.42 -55.84 8.84
C LYS A 732 -17.91 -54.54 9.45
N SER A 733 -16.60 -54.55 9.71
CA SER A 733 -15.72 -53.46 10.17
C SER A 733 -16.31 -52.04 9.99
N LEU A 734 -16.55 -51.37 11.13
CA LEU A 734 -16.95 -49.97 11.20
C LEU A 734 -15.74 -49.13 11.66
N SER A 735 -14.73 -49.04 10.80
CA SER A 735 -13.62 -48.07 10.96
C SER A 735 -14.02 -46.76 10.28
N ASN A 736 -14.48 -45.80 11.08
CA ASN A 736 -14.35 -44.36 10.86
C ASN A 736 -14.73 -43.71 12.18
N LEU A 737 -13.74 -43.55 13.05
CA LEU A 737 -13.87 -42.84 14.32
C LEU A 737 -14.29 -41.39 14.05
N GLN A 738 -15.31 -40.97 14.78
CA GLN A 738 -16.09 -39.76 14.57
C GLN A 738 -15.29 -38.44 14.72
N GLY A 739 -15.54 -37.47 13.80
CA GLY A 739 -15.44 -36.03 14.10
C GLY A 739 -14.43 -35.17 13.33
N GLU A 740 -13.76 -35.64 12.28
CA GLU A 740 -12.80 -34.80 11.52
C GLU A 740 -13.49 -33.87 10.51
N PHE A 741 -13.14 -32.58 10.54
CA PHE A 741 -13.61 -31.58 9.58
C PHE A 741 -12.80 -31.72 8.28
N ASP A 742 -13.37 -32.41 7.28
CA ASP A 742 -12.76 -32.63 5.96
C ASP A 742 -12.64 -31.33 5.13
N ILE A 743 -11.56 -30.58 5.36
CA ILE A 743 -11.28 -29.29 4.70
C ILE A 743 -11.23 -29.41 3.17
N GLU A 744 -10.68 -30.50 2.64
CA GLU A 744 -10.57 -30.79 1.21
C GLU A 744 -11.94 -30.91 0.58
N LYS A 745 -12.86 -31.65 1.22
CA LYS A 745 -14.22 -31.82 0.72
C LYS A 745 -14.99 -30.51 0.76
N VAL A 746 -14.80 -29.70 1.80
CA VAL A 746 -15.46 -28.39 1.93
C VAL A 746 -15.00 -27.44 0.82
N ARG A 747 -13.69 -27.28 0.60
CA ARG A 747 -13.13 -26.38 -0.42
C ARG A 747 -13.44 -26.90 -1.84
N LEU A 748 -13.23 -28.19 -2.12
CA LEU A 748 -13.50 -28.78 -3.43
C LEU A 748 -14.99 -28.86 -3.77
N SER A 749 -15.90 -28.86 -2.78
CA SER A 749 -17.34 -28.74 -3.05
C SER A 749 -17.73 -27.43 -3.76
N ILE A 750 -16.83 -26.43 -3.75
CA ILE A 750 -16.97 -25.16 -4.48
C ILE A 750 -16.01 -25.14 -5.66
N GLY A 751 -14.75 -25.55 -5.46
CA GLY A 751 -13.71 -25.51 -6.49
C GLY A 751 -14.02 -26.38 -7.71
N THR A 752 -14.56 -27.57 -7.52
CA THR A 752 -14.87 -28.51 -8.61
C THR A 752 -16.00 -27.98 -9.52
N PRO A 753 -17.15 -27.51 -9.00
CA PRO A 753 -18.16 -26.83 -9.83
C PRO A 753 -17.63 -25.61 -10.60
N MET A 754 -16.81 -24.77 -9.97
CA MET A 754 -16.22 -23.60 -10.66
C MET A 754 -15.30 -24.03 -11.82
N THR A 755 -14.57 -25.13 -11.64
CA THR A 755 -13.70 -25.71 -12.68
C THR A 755 -14.52 -26.26 -13.85
N ILE A 756 -15.65 -26.91 -13.59
CA ILE A 756 -16.58 -27.42 -14.63
C ILE A 756 -17.18 -26.25 -15.42
N LEU A 757 -17.63 -25.20 -14.73
CA LEU A 757 -18.21 -24.02 -15.36
C LEU A 757 -17.18 -23.27 -16.21
N ALA A 758 -15.93 -23.17 -15.75
CA ALA A 758 -14.82 -22.63 -16.54
C ALA A 758 -14.61 -23.42 -17.83
N ALA A 759 -14.50 -24.76 -17.75
CA ALA A 759 -14.31 -25.61 -18.93
C ALA A 759 -15.48 -25.52 -19.91
N THR A 760 -16.71 -25.46 -19.40
CA THR A 760 -17.93 -25.32 -20.21
C THR A 760 -17.97 -23.97 -20.92
N ALA A 761 -17.55 -22.89 -20.26
CA ALA A 761 -17.48 -21.57 -20.87
C ALA A 761 -16.42 -21.50 -21.98
N ILE A 762 -15.24 -22.11 -21.77
CA ILE A 762 -14.20 -22.22 -22.82
C ILE A 762 -14.69 -23.07 -23.99
N LEU A 763 -15.40 -24.17 -23.73
CA LEU A 763 -15.97 -25.00 -24.78
C LEU A 763 -17.03 -24.23 -25.59
N THR A 764 -17.89 -23.48 -24.90
CA THR A 764 -18.88 -22.60 -25.53
C THR A 764 -18.21 -21.55 -26.41
N TYR A 765 -17.13 -20.93 -25.92
CA TYR A 765 -16.29 -20.02 -26.70
C TYR A 765 -15.69 -20.69 -27.94
N ALA A 766 -15.18 -21.91 -27.82
CA ALA A 766 -14.61 -22.68 -28.94
C ALA A 766 -15.62 -22.93 -30.08
N PHE A 767 -16.88 -23.22 -29.74
CA PHE A 767 -17.92 -23.53 -30.73
C PHE A 767 -18.60 -22.29 -31.30
N LEU A 768 -18.71 -21.21 -30.51
CA LEU A 768 -19.29 -19.95 -30.94
C LEU A 768 -18.34 -19.14 -31.80
N LEU A 769 -17.04 -19.10 -31.51
CA LEU A 769 -16.09 -18.23 -32.22
C LEU A 769 -16.12 -18.38 -33.76
N PRO A 770 -16.19 -19.60 -34.35
CA PRO A 770 -16.31 -19.78 -35.80
C PRO A 770 -17.66 -19.34 -36.40
N LEU A 771 -18.69 -19.12 -35.59
CA LEU A 771 -20.01 -18.66 -36.06
C LEU A 771 -20.07 -17.13 -36.18
N HIS A 772 -18.96 -16.42 -35.95
CA HIS A 772 -18.89 -14.96 -35.95
C HIS A 772 -20.01 -14.29 -35.13
N PRO A 773 -20.16 -14.63 -33.84
CA PRO A 773 -21.25 -14.11 -33.02
C PRO A 773 -21.10 -12.59 -32.84
N PRO A 774 -22.17 -11.84 -32.52
CA PRO A 774 -22.06 -10.44 -32.18
C PRO A 774 -20.97 -10.18 -31.13
N PHE A 775 -20.14 -9.16 -31.35
CA PHE A 775 -18.99 -8.84 -30.50
C PHE A 775 -19.29 -8.78 -28.98
N PRO A 776 -20.43 -8.22 -28.51
CA PRO A 776 -20.78 -8.23 -27.08
C PRO A 776 -20.90 -9.63 -26.46
N ILE A 777 -21.29 -10.65 -27.24
CA ILE A 777 -21.42 -12.03 -26.77
C ILE A 777 -20.03 -12.61 -26.45
N ILE A 778 -19.02 -12.26 -27.25
CA ILE A 778 -17.62 -12.64 -26.98
C ILE A 778 -17.11 -11.98 -25.71
N LEU A 779 -17.35 -10.68 -25.53
CA LEU A 779 -16.97 -9.95 -24.32
C LEU A 779 -17.61 -10.55 -23.06
N PHE A 780 -18.89 -10.93 -23.14
CA PHE A 780 -19.60 -11.59 -22.05
C PHE A 780 -19.02 -12.97 -21.74
N LEU A 781 -18.67 -13.76 -22.76
CA LEU A 781 -18.00 -15.05 -22.58
C LEU A 781 -16.63 -14.89 -21.94
N LEU A 782 -15.85 -13.87 -22.29
CA LEU A 782 -14.55 -13.58 -21.68
C LEU A 782 -14.67 -13.22 -20.20
N PHE A 783 -15.70 -12.46 -19.84
CA PHE A 783 -16.05 -12.21 -18.44
C PHE A 783 -16.35 -13.51 -17.69
N ILE A 784 -17.22 -14.36 -18.25
CA ILE A 784 -17.60 -15.65 -17.65
C ILE A 784 -16.38 -16.58 -17.47
N ILE A 785 -15.57 -16.73 -18.53
CA ILE A 785 -14.36 -17.56 -18.51
C ILE A 785 -13.41 -17.06 -17.41
N SER A 786 -13.15 -15.76 -17.36
CA SER A 786 -12.24 -15.16 -16.38
C SER A 786 -12.77 -15.28 -14.96
N PHE A 787 -14.08 -15.11 -14.76
CA PHE A 787 -14.73 -15.26 -13.46
C PHE A 787 -14.55 -16.68 -12.89
N PHE A 788 -14.90 -17.70 -13.68
CA PHE A 788 -14.87 -19.09 -13.21
C PHE A 788 -13.46 -19.65 -13.08
N ILE A 789 -12.53 -19.31 -13.99
CA ILE A 789 -11.13 -19.71 -13.85
C ILE A 789 -10.51 -19.09 -12.59
N THR A 790 -10.74 -17.79 -12.36
CA THR A 790 -10.23 -17.09 -11.17
C THR A 790 -10.82 -17.68 -9.88
N ALA A 791 -12.10 -18.06 -9.90
CA ALA A 791 -12.77 -18.67 -8.75
C ALA A 791 -12.18 -20.04 -8.41
N ALA A 792 -12.02 -20.90 -9.43
CA ALA A 792 -11.42 -22.22 -9.29
C ALA A 792 -9.98 -22.12 -8.79
N TYR A 793 -9.17 -21.24 -9.39
CA TYR A 793 -7.78 -21.01 -9.01
C TYR A 793 -7.63 -20.56 -7.55
N ASN A 794 -8.42 -19.57 -7.13
CA ASN A 794 -8.35 -19.03 -5.77
C ASN A 794 -8.71 -20.10 -4.72
N ILE A 795 -9.72 -20.93 -4.98
CA ILE A 795 -10.13 -21.99 -4.05
C ILE A 795 -9.05 -23.06 -3.90
N MET A 796 -8.47 -23.51 -5.01
CA MET A 796 -7.40 -24.50 -4.98
C MET A 796 -6.13 -23.94 -4.32
N ASN A 797 -5.84 -22.66 -4.54
CA ASN A 797 -4.72 -21.97 -3.89
C ASN A 797 -4.92 -21.85 -2.36
N ILE A 798 -6.14 -21.53 -1.92
CA ILE A 798 -6.52 -21.54 -0.50
C ILE A 798 -6.39 -22.95 0.09
N LEU A 799 -6.88 -23.97 -0.63
CA LEU A 799 -6.75 -25.35 -0.19
C LEU A 799 -5.29 -25.81 -0.09
N LEU A 800 -4.40 -25.37 -0.99
CA LEU A 800 -2.96 -25.66 -0.90
C LEU A 800 -2.33 -25.06 0.37
N VAL A 801 -2.75 -23.86 0.78
CA VAL A 801 -2.30 -23.24 2.04
C VAL A 801 -2.89 -23.98 3.24
N ASP A 802 -4.18 -24.35 3.19
CA ASP A 802 -4.86 -25.09 4.25
C ASP A 802 -4.23 -26.49 4.45
N LEU A 803 -3.82 -27.17 3.36
CA LEU A 803 -3.17 -28.49 3.39
C LEU A 803 -1.70 -28.45 3.85
N TYR A 804 -0.99 -27.33 3.64
CA TYR A 804 0.44 -27.18 3.94
C TYR A 804 0.70 -25.97 4.86
N TYR A 805 -0.13 -25.79 5.89
CA TYR A 805 -0.11 -24.62 6.77
C TYR A 805 1.18 -24.46 7.61
N TYR A 806 1.97 -25.53 7.80
CA TYR A 806 3.29 -25.46 8.45
C TYR A 806 4.42 -24.95 7.55
N THR A 807 4.31 -25.17 6.23
CA THR A 807 5.28 -24.70 5.22
C THR A 807 4.58 -24.06 4.01
N PRO A 808 3.69 -23.07 4.23
CA PRO A 808 2.83 -22.54 3.17
C PRO A 808 3.66 -21.87 2.08
N ALA A 809 4.81 -21.29 2.44
CA ALA A 809 5.76 -20.72 1.49
C ALA A 809 6.29 -21.75 0.48
N THR A 810 6.60 -22.99 0.91
CA THR A 810 7.10 -24.06 0.04
C THR A 810 6.02 -24.55 -0.92
N ALA A 811 4.78 -24.71 -0.42
CA ALA A 811 3.63 -25.07 -1.25
C ALA A 811 3.27 -23.98 -2.27
N MET A 812 3.33 -22.71 -1.86
CA MET A 812 3.12 -21.57 -2.77
C MET A 812 4.25 -21.40 -3.79
N ALA A 813 5.50 -21.69 -3.41
CA ALA A 813 6.63 -21.72 -4.34
C ALA A 813 6.44 -22.81 -5.41
N ALA A 814 6.05 -24.02 -5.01
CA ALA A 814 5.70 -25.10 -5.93
C ALA A 814 4.52 -24.73 -6.84
N ASN A 815 3.49 -24.09 -6.29
CA ASN A 815 2.31 -23.63 -7.06
C ASN A 815 2.69 -22.58 -8.11
N ASN A 816 3.47 -21.57 -7.73
CA ASN A 816 3.94 -20.54 -8.65
C ASN A 816 4.85 -21.15 -9.75
N LEU A 817 5.71 -22.10 -9.39
CA LEU A 817 6.55 -22.82 -10.35
C LEU A 817 5.69 -23.51 -11.42
N VAL A 818 4.77 -24.39 -11.01
CA VAL A 818 3.89 -25.14 -11.91
C VAL A 818 3.04 -24.19 -12.77
N ARG A 819 2.45 -23.16 -12.15
CA ARG A 819 1.63 -22.16 -12.82
C ARG A 819 2.39 -21.41 -13.92
N CYS A 820 3.60 -20.93 -13.62
CA CYS A 820 4.38 -20.14 -14.58
C CYS A 820 4.87 -20.99 -15.75
N PHE A 821 5.34 -22.22 -15.51
CA PHE A 821 5.77 -23.13 -16.59
C PHE A 821 4.62 -23.53 -17.50
N LEU A 822 3.46 -23.92 -16.93
CA LEU A 822 2.30 -24.31 -17.72
C LEU A 822 1.67 -23.09 -18.45
N GLY A 823 1.65 -21.92 -17.82
CA GLY A 823 1.20 -20.67 -18.45
C GLY A 823 2.08 -20.27 -19.64
N ALA A 824 3.40 -20.31 -19.48
CA ALA A 824 4.34 -20.04 -20.57
C ALA A 824 4.18 -21.03 -21.73
N ALA A 825 4.02 -22.32 -21.43
CA ALA A 825 3.75 -23.35 -22.44
C ALA A 825 2.42 -23.09 -23.18
N ALA A 826 1.35 -22.75 -22.46
CA ALA A 826 0.05 -22.45 -23.07
C ALA A 826 0.11 -21.22 -24.00
N THR A 827 0.74 -20.13 -23.58
CA THR A 827 0.92 -18.92 -24.42
C THR A 827 1.76 -19.20 -25.65
N ALA A 828 2.85 -19.98 -25.52
CA ALA A 828 3.72 -20.32 -26.64
C ALA A 828 3.03 -21.24 -27.68
N LEU A 829 2.16 -22.15 -27.24
CA LEU A 829 1.52 -23.15 -28.09
C LEU A 829 0.21 -22.67 -28.73
N VAL A 830 -0.54 -21.77 -28.07
CA VAL A 830 -1.91 -21.48 -28.50
C VAL A 830 -1.98 -20.86 -29.90
N HIS A 831 -1.12 -19.89 -30.24
CA HIS A 831 -1.16 -19.25 -31.56
C HIS A 831 -0.78 -20.22 -32.70
N PRO A 832 0.33 -21.00 -32.61
CA PRO A 832 0.63 -22.05 -33.59
C PRO A 832 -0.49 -23.08 -33.76
N LEU A 833 -1.15 -23.50 -32.67
CA LEU A 833 -2.25 -24.45 -32.72
C LEU A 833 -3.50 -23.85 -33.39
N VAL A 834 -3.83 -22.59 -33.10
CA VAL A 834 -4.92 -21.87 -33.76
C VAL A 834 -4.69 -21.78 -35.27
N VAL A 835 -3.47 -21.48 -35.72
CA VAL A 835 -3.11 -21.43 -37.15
C VAL A 835 -3.19 -22.81 -37.81
N ARG A 836 -2.76 -23.87 -37.10
CA ARG A 836 -2.69 -25.23 -37.65
C ARG A 836 -4.04 -25.96 -37.68
N TRP A 837 -4.82 -25.86 -36.61
CA TRP A 837 -6.02 -26.67 -36.37
C TRP A 837 -7.31 -25.83 -36.28
N GLY A 838 -7.19 -24.50 -36.34
CA GLY A 838 -8.31 -23.59 -36.23
C GLY A 838 -8.75 -23.36 -34.78
N HIS A 839 -9.50 -22.28 -34.62
CA HIS A 839 -10.03 -21.80 -33.34
C HIS A 839 -10.85 -22.85 -32.57
N ARG A 840 -11.76 -23.53 -33.27
CA ARG A 840 -12.67 -24.51 -32.65
C ARG A 840 -11.92 -25.67 -32.02
N VAL A 841 -11.02 -26.30 -32.77
CA VAL A 841 -10.29 -27.49 -32.33
C VAL A 841 -9.34 -27.13 -31.18
N THR A 842 -8.66 -25.98 -31.28
CA THR A 842 -7.68 -25.55 -30.27
C THR A 842 -8.33 -25.29 -28.91
N TYR A 843 -9.41 -24.51 -28.86
CA TYR A 843 -10.08 -24.21 -27.58
C TYR A 843 -10.94 -25.36 -27.06
N ALA A 844 -11.48 -26.21 -27.95
CA ALA A 844 -12.12 -27.46 -27.53
C ALA A 844 -11.10 -28.41 -26.88
N ALA A 845 -9.86 -28.46 -27.37
CA ALA A 845 -8.79 -29.22 -26.74
C ALA A 845 -8.39 -28.65 -25.37
N VAL A 846 -8.34 -27.32 -25.21
CA VAL A 846 -8.10 -26.67 -23.90
C VAL A 846 -9.20 -27.00 -22.89
N ALA A 847 -10.47 -26.93 -23.28
CA ALA A 847 -11.59 -27.35 -22.42
C ALA A 847 -11.55 -28.86 -22.13
N GLY A 848 -11.24 -29.68 -23.14
CA GLY A 848 -11.08 -31.12 -23.02
C GLY A 848 -10.00 -31.53 -22.02
N LEU A 849 -8.89 -30.78 -21.95
CA LEU A 849 -7.83 -31.00 -20.96
C LEU A 849 -8.32 -30.81 -19.53
N ILE A 850 -9.19 -29.82 -19.29
CA ILE A 850 -9.78 -29.61 -17.95
C ILE A 850 -10.71 -30.78 -17.59
N PHE A 851 -11.57 -31.22 -18.52
CA PHE A 851 -12.47 -32.35 -18.26
C PHE A 851 -11.74 -33.68 -18.07
N ALA A 852 -10.72 -33.96 -18.90
CA ALA A 852 -10.05 -35.25 -18.95
C ALA A 852 -8.93 -35.41 -17.92
N VAL A 853 -8.34 -34.31 -17.44
CA VAL A 853 -7.17 -34.35 -16.54
C VAL A 853 -7.44 -33.65 -15.21
N VAL A 854 -7.95 -32.42 -15.22
CA VAL A 854 -8.13 -31.65 -13.98
C VAL A 854 -9.23 -32.24 -13.09
N LEU A 855 -10.40 -32.60 -13.64
CA LEU A 855 -11.49 -33.16 -12.84
C LEU A 855 -11.16 -34.52 -12.18
N PRO A 856 -10.50 -35.48 -12.86
CA PRO A 856 -10.02 -36.69 -12.20
C PRO A 856 -9.01 -36.42 -11.08
N LEU A 857 -8.10 -35.45 -11.24
CA LEU A 857 -7.14 -35.08 -10.19
C LEU A 857 -7.84 -34.49 -8.95
N LEU A 858 -8.83 -33.61 -9.16
CA LEU A 858 -9.64 -33.07 -8.05
C LEU A 858 -10.52 -34.15 -7.39
N GLY A 859 -11.03 -35.10 -8.17
CA GLY A 859 -11.77 -36.25 -7.67
C GLY A 859 -10.91 -37.17 -6.80
N ALA A 860 -9.66 -37.41 -7.17
CA ALA A 860 -8.70 -38.17 -6.36
C ALA A 860 -8.40 -37.47 -5.02
N VAL A 861 -8.21 -36.14 -5.03
CA VAL A 861 -8.01 -35.35 -3.80
C VAL A 861 -9.26 -35.35 -2.92
N TYR A 862 -10.46 -35.33 -3.51
CA TYR A 862 -11.73 -35.37 -2.78
C TYR A 862 -11.98 -36.71 -2.06
N LEU A 863 -11.46 -37.82 -2.61
CA LEU A 863 -11.71 -39.18 -2.12
C LEU A 863 -10.64 -39.71 -1.12
N TRP A 864 -9.43 -39.14 -1.10
CA TRP A 864 -8.26 -39.68 -0.36
C TRP A 864 -7.69 -38.74 0.74
N GLY A 865 -8.51 -38.16 1.63
CA GLY A 865 -8.08 -37.19 2.68
C GLY A 865 -6.90 -37.62 3.59
N THR A 866 -6.33 -36.68 4.37
CA THR A 866 -5.11 -36.87 5.20
C THR A 866 -5.23 -37.90 6.35
N PRO A 867 -4.16 -38.67 6.73
CA PRO A 867 -4.20 -39.65 7.83
C PRO A 867 -3.93 -39.05 9.25
N PRO A 868 -4.44 -39.68 10.36
CA PRO A 868 -4.42 -39.14 11.73
C PRO A 868 -3.06 -39.19 12.47
N LEU A 869 -2.95 -38.38 13.53
CA LEU A 869 -1.70 -37.96 14.20
C LEU A 869 -1.08 -38.90 15.27
N LEU A 870 -1.48 -40.17 15.43
CA LEU A 870 -0.70 -41.27 16.05
C LEU A 870 -1.63 -42.49 16.24
N PRO A 871 -1.38 -43.66 15.64
CA PRO A 871 -2.22 -44.84 15.85
C PRO A 871 -1.91 -45.48 17.22
N LEU A 872 -2.93 -45.65 18.09
CA LEU A 872 -2.81 -46.52 19.26
C LEU A 872 -2.65 -47.98 18.77
N PRO A 873 -1.78 -48.79 19.40
CA PRO A 873 -1.75 -50.23 19.11
C PRO A 873 -3.13 -50.85 19.38
N PRO A 874 -3.59 -51.84 18.59
CA PRO A 874 -4.89 -52.48 18.80
C PRO A 874 -5.04 -53.18 20.17
N GLU A 875 -3.95 -53.40 20.89
CA GLU A 875 -3.89 -54.00 22.23
C GLU A 875 -3.92 -52.96 23.37
N ALA A 876 -3.84 -51.65 23.08
CA ALA A 876 -3.82 -50.62 24.11
C ALA A 876 -5.19 -50.47 24.77
N THR A 877 -5.23 -50.49 26.10
CA THR A 877 -6.47 -50.43 26.89
C THR A 877 -6.87 -48.99 27.23
N THR A 878 -8.16 -48.74 27.39
CA THR A 878 -8.65 -47.42 27.84
C THR A 878 -8.34 -47.23 29.32
N LEU A 879 -7.61 -46.17 29.66
CA LEU A 879 -7.27 -45.85 31.04
C LEU A 879 -8.51 -45.34 31.79
N GLN A 880 -8.94 -46.04 32.84
CA GLN A 880 -10.06 -45.62 33.68
C GLN A 880 -9.56 -44.77 34.86
N LEU A 881 -10.15 -43.59 35.05
CA LEU A 881 -9.79 -42.66 36.13
C LEU A 881 -11.02 -41.95 36.70
N ARG A 882 -10.93 -41.49 37.95
CA ARG A 882 -11.95 -40.63 38.60
C ARG A 882 -11.31 -39.63 39.55
N TYR A 883 -11.90 -38.45 39.69
CA TYR A 883 -11.51 -37.50 40.74
C TYR A 883 -12.26 -37.80 42.05
N PRO A 884 -11.68 -37.51 43.24
CA PRO A 884 -12.40 -37.68 44.51
C PRO A 884 -13.73 -36.93 44.49
N SER A 885 -14.81 -37.61 44.88
CA SER A 885 -16.23 -37.19 44.79
C SER A 885 -16.93 -37.26 43.41
N THR A 886 -16.26 -37.74 42.35
CA THR A 886 -16.86 -37.91 41.00
C THR A 886 -17.04 -39.38 40.57
N GLN A 887 -17.89 -39.61 39.55
CA GLN A 887 -18.01 -40.92 38.88
C GLN A 887 -16.78 -41.23 38.02
N TRP A 888 -16.61 -42.49 37.62
CA TRP A 888 -15.55 -42.88 36.67
C TRP A 888 -15.71 -42.16 35.33
N VAL A 889 -14.62 -41.57 34.85
CA VAL A 889 -14.58 -40.78 33.62
C VAL A 889 -14.54 -41.71 32.42
N THR A 890 -15.50 -41.55 31.50
CA THR A 890 -15.52 -42.23 30.20
C THR A 890 -14.78 -41.35 29.18
N PRO A 891 -14.02 -41.94 28.23
CA PRO A 891 -13.33 -41.13 27.22
C PRO A 891 -14.29 -40.23 26.45
N GLY A 892 -13.96 -38.94 26.41
CA GLY A 892 -14.77 -37.90 25.76
C GLY A 892 -15.84 -37.27 26.65
N ASP A 893 -15.97 -37.68 27.91
CA ASP A 893 -16.84 -36.99 28.87
C ASP A 893 -16.40 -35.55 29.11
N THR A 894 -17.35 -34.66 29.40
CA THR A 894 -17.07 -33.29 29.83
C THR A 894 -17.26 -33.20 31.34
N LEU A 895 -16.23 -32.77 32.04
CA LEU A 895 -16.24 -32.58 33.48
C LEU A 895 -16.42 -31.10 33.81
N LEU A 896 -17.43 -30.81 34.64
CA LEU A 896 -17.59 -29.49 35.26
C LEU A 896 -16.73 -29.48 36.52
N ILE A 897 -15.62 -28.75 36.51
CA ILE A 897 -14.70 -28.77 37.67
C ILE A 897 -14.39 -27.34 38.12
N PRO A 898 -14.80 -26.97 39.35
CA PRO A 898 -14.47 -25.66 39.91
C PRO A 898 -12.97 -25.53 40.21
N GLU A 899 -12.32 -26.56 40.80
CA GLU A 899 -10.87 -26.65 41.05
C GLU A 899 -10.42 -28.12 41.14
N THR A 900 -9.50 -28.60 40.27
CA THR A 900 -9.00 -30.01 40.22
C THR A 900 -7.85 -30.28 41.18
N HIS A 901 -7.92 -29.75 42.41
CA HIS A 901 -6.81 -29.86 43.34
C HIS A 901 -6.49 -31.27 43.86
N PRO A 902 -7.42 -32.24 43.98
CA PRO A 902 -7.03 -33.61 44.32
C PRO A 902 -6.62 -34.43 43.09
N LEU A 903 -5.57 -35.24 43.23
CA LEU A 903 -5.11 -36.18 42.18
C LEU A 903 -6.22 -37.19 41.82
N PRO A 904 -6.37 -37.58 40.54
CA PRO A 904 -7.34 -38.60 40.17
C PRO A 904 -6.86 -40.00 40.60
N ILE A 905 -7.82 -40.83 40.99
CA ILE A 905 -7.63 -42.26 41.23
C ILE A 905 -7.66 -42.96 39.87
N ILE A 906 -6.60 -43.69 39.53
CA ILE A 906 -6.44 -44.39 38.25
C ILE A 906 -6.46 -45.91 38.50
N SER A 907 -7.33 -46.63 37.77
CA SER A 907 -7.49 -48.08 37.88
C SER A 907 -6.32 -48.84 37.24
N THR A 908 -5.93 -49.98 37.82
CA THR A 908 -4.94 -50.89 37.21
C THR A 908 -5.58 -51.97 36.34
N HIS A 909 -6.87 -51.88 36.05
CA HIS A 909 -7.57 -52.87 35.23
C HIS A 909 -6.94 -53.01 33.84
N GLY A 910 -6.53 -54.23 33.47
CA GLY A 910 -5.88 -54.51 32.19
C GLY A 910 -4.38 -54.16 32.13
N LEU A 911 -3.78 -53.77 33.27
CA LEU A 911 -2.35 -53.53 33.40
C LEU A 911 -1.65 -54.72 34.07
N ASP A 912 -0.41 -54.99 33.67
CA ASP A 912 0.46 -55.99 34.31
C ASP A 912 0.93 -55.49 35.69
N PRO A 913 0.64 -56.21 36.78
CA PRO A 913 0.93 -55.77 38.15
C PRO A 913 2.41 -55.78 38.53
N GLU A 914 3.27 -56.53 37.82
CA GLU A 914 4.72 -56.58 38.10
C GLU A 914 5.51 -55.51 37.34
N SER A 915 4.88 -54.83 36.39
CA SER A 915 5.48 -53.76 35.60
C SER A 915 5.43 -52.40 36.30
N LYS A 916 6.47 -51.58 36.08
CA LYS A 916 6.45 -50.15 36.42
C LYS A 916 5.96 -49.32 35.23
N TYR A 917 5.22 -48.25 35.52
CA TYR A 917 4.65 -47.38 34.51
C TYR A 917 5.06 -45.92 34.67
N LEU A 918 5.03 -45.21 33.55
CA LEU A 918 5.25 -43.78 33.45
C LEU A 918 3.97 -43.12 32.90
N LEU A 919 3.45 -42.14 33.64
CA LEU A 919 2.23 -41.42 33.31
C LEU A 919 2.54 -40.00 32.84
N LEU A 920 1.96 -39.62 31.70
CA LEU A 920 1.90 -38.24 31.22
C LEU A 920 0.46 -37.75 31.24
N PHE A 921 0.24 -36.54 31.77
CA PHE A 921 -1.02 -35.82 31.68
C PHE A 921 -0.79 -34.49 30.96
N VAL A 922 -1.42 -34.32 29.80
CA VAL A 922 -1.21 -33.16 28.93
C VAL A 922 -2.53 -32.48 28.59
N ASP A 923 -2.51 -31.14 28.53
CA ASP A 923 -3.55 -30.34 27.91
C ASP A 923 -3.10 -29.99 26.49
N LEU A 924 -3.92 -30.37 25.50
CA LEU A 924 -3.59 -30.17 24.08
C LEU A 924 -4.03 -28.81 23.55
N ASP A 925 -4.90 -28.10 24.27
CA ASP A 925 -5.65 -26.95 23.74
C ASP A 925 -5.35 -25.65 24.50
N VAL A 926 -4.28 -25.59 25.29
CA VAL A 926 -3.91 -24.38 26.06
C VAL A 926 -3.61 -23.22 25.13
N ILE A 927 -4.17 -22.05 25.45
CA ILE A 927 -3.77 -20.78 24.86
C ILE A 927 -2.88 -20.00 25.82
N TYR A 928 -1.59 -19.89 25.50
CA TYR A 928 -0.64 -19.07 26.24
C TYR A 928 -0.31 -17.80 25.46
N GLY A 929 -0.76 -16.63 25.94
CA GLY A 929 -0.68 -15.39 25.17
C GLY A 929 -1.64 -15.41 23.98
N SER A 930 -1.13 -15.29 22.75
CA SER A 930 -1.94 -15.35 21.51
C SER A 930 -1.98 -16.75 20.87
N LEU A 931 -1.63 -17.80 21.62
CA LEU A 931 -1.14 -19.05 21.06
C LEU A 931 -1.60 -20.35 21.64
N SER A 932 -2.12 -21.20 20.76
CA SER A 932 -2.36 -22.60 21.06
C SER A 932 -1.04 -23.34 21.27
N THR A 933 -0.98 -24.22 22.26
CA THR A 933 0.21 -24.94 22.69
C THR A 933 -0.19 -26.14 23.55
N VAL A 934 0.68 -27.15 23.64
CA VAL A 934 0.51 -28.30 24.53
C VAL A 934 1.20 -28.00 25.87
N VAL A 935 0.57 -28.36 26.98
CA VAL A 935 1.14 -28.20 28.34
C VAL A 935 1.20 -29.55 29.02
N LEU A 936 2.34 -29.86 29.65
CA LEU A 936 2.48 -31.03 30.51
C LEU A 936 2.06 -30.71 31.95
N HIS A 937 0.87 -31.14 32.34
CA HIS A 937 0.35 -30.93 33.70
C HIS A 937 0.95 -31.90 34.71
N TRP A 938 1.15 -33.16 34.33
CA TRP A 938 1.72 -34.17 35.21
C TRP A 938 2.66 -35.11 34.49
N TYR A 939 3.81 -35.33 35.11
CA TYR A 939 4.81 -36.30 34.70
C TYR A 939 5.11 -37.17 35.93
N GLN A 940 4.84 -38.47 35.87
CA GLN A 940 5.04 -39.34 37.02
C GLN A 940 5.68 -40.67 36.59
N PRO A 941 6.97 -40.87 36.87
CA PRO A 941 7.60 -42.18 36.74
C PRO A 941 7.34 -43.03 37.98
N GLY A 942 7.60 -44.32 37.88
CA GLY A 942 7.62 -45.26 39.00
C GLY A 942 6.24 -45.61 39.54
N MET A 943 5.20 -45.54 38.71
CA MET A 943 3.84 -45.93 39.10
C MET A 943 3.74 -47.45 39.15
N GLU A 944 3.23 -47.98 40.26
CA GLU A 944 3.09 -49.42 40.51
C GLU A 944 1.62 -49.76 40.84
N ALA A 945 1.17 -50.96 40.48
CA ALA A 945 -0.17 -51.42 40.80
C ALA A 945 -0.26 -51.85 42.28
N SER A 946 -1.11 -51.19 43.07
CA SER A 946 -1.37 -51.58 44.47
C SER A 946 -2.73 -52.26 44.60
N PRO A 947 -2.79 -53.47 45.20
CA PRO A 947 -4.05 -54.20 45.38
C PRO A 947 -4.98 -53.60 46.45
N ILE A 948 -4.54 -52.64 47.27
CA ILE A 948 -5.34 -52.08 48.37
C ILE A 948 -5.28 -50.54 48.35
N ALA A 949 -6.46 -49.93 48.44
CA ALA A 949 -6.68 -48.49 48.55
C ALA A 949 -6.39 -48.01 49.98
N GLU A 950 -5.12 -47.83 50.36
CA GLU A 950 -4.80 -47.05 51.57
C GLU A 950 -4.70 -45.56 51.21
N PRO A 951 -5.28 -44.66 52.05
CA PRO A 951 -5.26 -43.23 51.80
C PRO A 951 -3.85 -42.69 52.04
N GLY A 952 -3.26 -42.11 51.00
CA GLY A 952 -2.05 -41.28 51.15
C GLY A 952 -2.35 -40.08 52.06
N PRO A 953 -1.32 -39.47 52.68
CA PRO A 953 -1.50 -38.48 53.75
C PRO A 953 -2.32 -37.27 53.27
N ASP A 954 -3.51 -37.14 53.84
CA ASP A 954 -4.50 -36.13 53.46
C ASP A 954 -4.05 -34.69 53.78
N ARG A 955 -4.31 -33.80 52.83
CA ARG A 955 -4.64 -32.39 53.17
C ARG A 955 -6.05 -31.97 52.73
N TYR A 956 -6.82 -32.80 52.04
CA TYR A 956 -8.12 -32.39 51.49
C TYR A 956 -9.16 -33.52 51.43
N LEU A 957 -9.45 -34.17 52.57
CA LEU A 957 -10.70 -34.94 52.70
C LEU A 957 -11.72 -34.13 53.50
N ALA A 958 -12.84 -33.82 52.84
CA ALA A 958 -14.05 -33.37 53.52
C ALA A 958 -14.72 -34.59 54.22
N PRO A 959 -15.32 -34.44 55.42
CA PRO A 959 -15.93 -35.56 56.12
C PRO A 959 -17.19 -36.04 55.38
N GLY A 960 -17.29 -37.35 55.10
CA GLY A 960 -18.56 -37.99 54.70
C GLY A 960 -18.62 -38.66 53.31
N THR A 961 -17.52 -38.82 52.57
CA THR A 961 -17.55 -39.42 51.23
C THR A 961 -17.40 -40.95 51.27
N VAL A 962 -18.45 -41.69 50.87
CA VAL A 962 -18.43 -43.16 50.75
C VAL A 962 -17.59 -43.58 49.54
N LEU A 963 -16.57 -44.42 49.75
CA LEU A 963 -15.74 -45.01 48.70
C LEU A 963 -16.53 -46.08 47.92
N GLN A 964 -16.92 -45.80 46.67
CA GLN A 964 -17.25 -46.86 45.72
C GLN A 964 -15.95 -47.55 45.27
N LEU A 965 -15.84 -48.86 45.52
CA LEU A 965 -14.68 -49.69 45.15
C LEU A 965 -14.54 -49.78 43.62
N PRO A 966 -13.31 -49.83 43.09
CA PRO A 966 -13.07 -50.00 41.66
C PRO A 966 -13.64 -51.34 41.14
N PRO A 967 -14.13 -51.38 39.89
CA PRO A 967 -14.50 -52.65 39.26
C PRO A 967 -13.24 -53.47 38.99
N GLN A 968 -13.06 -54.57 39.73
CA GLN A 968 -11.98 -55.57 39.63
C GLN A 968 -10.58 -55.03 39.25
N GLY A 969 -9.74 -54.76 40.26
CA GLY A 969 -8.36 -54.34 40.06
C GLY A 969 -7.89 -53.37 41.13
N GLY A 970 -6.57 -53.24 41.27
CA GLY A 970 -5.93 -52.30 42.18
C GLY A 970 -5.94 -50.85 41.67
N VAL A 971 -5.21 -49.98 42.35
CA VAL A 971 -5.00 -48.57 41.96
C VAL A 971 -3.52 -48.30 41.67
N LEU A 972 -3.24 -47.47 40.67
CA LEU A 972 -1.87 -47.04 40.38
C LEU A 972 -1.42 -46.07 41.47
N VAL A 973 -0.37 -46.44 42.21
CA VAL A 973 0.20 -45.61 43.28
C VAL A 973 1.62 -45.19 42.95
N ASN A 974 1.98 -44.01 43.42
CA ASN A 974 3.33 -43.49 43.30
C ASN A 974 4.15 -43.87 44.56
N ARG A 975 5.32 -44.48 44.37
CA ARG A 975 6.29 -44.77 45.44
C ARG A 975 7.62 -43.99 45.32
N THR A 976 7.68 -43.01 44.43
CA THR A 976 8.89 -42.22 44.14
C THR A 976 8.63 -40.70 44.18
N SER A 977 9.60 -39.90 44.62
CA SER A 977 9.46 -38.44 44.82
C SER A 977 9.63 -37.62 43.52
N GLY A 978 8.89 -37.99 42.46
CA GLY A 978 9.23 -37.69 41.07
C GLY A 978 8.75 -36.37 40.44
N ALA A 979 7.58 -35.81 40.77
CA ALA A 979 7.17 -34.48 40.29
C ALA A 979 5.93 -33.93 41.00
N GLU A 980 5.82 -32.61 41.08
CA GLU A 980 4.64 -31.90 41.57
C GLU A 980 3.58 -31.81 40.46
N TYR A 981 2.33 -32.20 40.79
CA TYR A 981 1.15 -32.12 39.92
C TYR A 981 0.67 -30.67 39.84
N ILE A 982 0.58 -30.14 38.62
CA ILE A 982 0.03 -28.80 38.39
C ILE A 982 -1.46 -28.98 38.05
N ALA A 983 -2.32 -28.66 39.00
CA ALA A 983 -3.75 -28.78 38.85
C ALA A 983 -4.24 -27.96 37.64
N PRO A 984 -4.97 -28.57 36.68
CA PRO A 984 -5.54 -27.84 35.58
C PRO A 984 -6.56 -26.81 36.07
N GLN A 985 -6.39 -25.57 35.62
CA GLN A 985 -7.31 -24.49 35.96
C GLN A 985 -8.44 -24.38 34.93
N PRO A 986 -9.65 -23.96 35.34
CA PRO A 986 -10.74 -23.72 34.40
C PRO A 986 -10.31 -22.65 33.38
N PRO A 987 -10.42 -22.91 32.07
CA PRO A 987 -9.93 -22.00 31.05
C PRO A 987 -10.59 -20.62 31.13
N GLN A 988 -9.78 -19.56 30.99
CA GLN A 988 -10.28 -18.19 30.95
C GLN A 988 -10.67 -17.82 29.51
N GLY A 989 -11.97 -17.69 29.25
CA GLY A 989 -12.49 -17.18 27.98
C GLY A 989 -12.73 -18.21 26.87
N GLN A 990 -12.29 -19.46 27.04
CA GLN A 990 -12.71 -20.59 26.20
C GLN A 990 -13.48 -21.61 27.03
N ASN A 991 -14.60 -22.11 26.48
CA ASN A 991 -15.48 -23.03 27.20
C ASN A 991 -15.16 -24.52 26.94
N HIS A 992 -13.96 -24.92 26.48
CA HIS A 992 -13.68 -26.35 26.22
C HIS A 992 -12.18 -26.65 25.97
N HIS A 993 -11.50 -27.39 26.85
CA HIS A 993 -10.10 -27.85 26.68
C HIS A 993 -10.02 -29.39 26.68
N ARG A 994 -9.19 -30.01 25.80
CA ARG A 994 -8.92 -31.47 25.80
C ARG A 994 -7.73 -31.84 26.66
N TYR A 995 -8.02 -32.64 27.66
CA TYR A 995 -7.04 -33.21 28.56
C TYR A 995 -6.82 -34.69 28.23
N VAL A 996 -5.56 -35.12 28.13
CA VAL A 996 -5.17 -36.47 27.73
C VAL A 996 -4.21 -37.07 28.76
N TYR A 997 -4.53 -38.29 29.22
CA TYR A 997 -3.64 -39.15 29.97
C TYR A 997 -3.02 -40.20 29.04
N LEU A 998 -1.69 -40.33 29.07
CA LEU A 998 -0.93 -41.33 28.34
C LEU A 998 -0.09 -42.15 29.33
N LEU A 999 -0.26 -43.46 29.31
CA LEU A 999 0.48 -44.40 30.17
C LEU A 999 1.45 -45.22 29.31
N PHE A 1000 2.70 -45.26 29.73
CA PHE A 1000 3.78 -45.99 29.08
C PHE A 1000 4.35 -47.03 30.03
N ARG A 1001 4.78 -48.19 29.52
CA ARG A 1001 5.58 -49.13 30.30
C ARG A 1001 6.97 -48.52 30.49
N GLN A 1002 7.44 -48.45 31.74
CA GLN A 1002 8.70 -47.79 32.05
C GLN A 1002 9.87 -48.77 31.93
N PRO A 1003 10.95 -48.41 31.21
CA PRO A 1003 12.19 -49.19 31.18
C PRO A 1003 12.82 -49.31 32.58
N THR A 1004 13.45 -50.46 32.88
CA THR A 1004 14.08 -50.73 34.18
C THR A 1004 15.19 -49.75 34.56
N ALA A 1005 15.88 -49.17 33.57
CA ALA A 1005 16.92 -48.15 33.73
C ALA A 1005 16.50 -46.79 33.17
N TYR A 1006 15.33 -46.30 33.57
CA TYR A 1006 14.81 -45.02 33.11
C TYR A 1006 15.51 -43.81 33.78
N VAL A 1007 15.98 -42.88 32.96
CA VAL A 1007 16.49 -41.57 33.40
C VAL A 1007 15.75 -40.48 32.64
N PHE A 1008 15.22 -39.49 33.35
CA PHE A 1008 14.52 -38.38 32.71
C PHE A 1008 15.47 -37.65 31.73
N PRO A 1009 15.06 -37.44 30.46
CA PRO A 1009 15.90 -36.78 29.48
C PRO A 1009 16.36 -35.39 29.91
N LYS A 1010 17.68 -35.17 30.01
CA LYS A 1010 18.25 -33.89 30.46
C LYS A 1010 17.80 -32.68 29.64
N CYS A 1011 17.54 -32.86 28.35
CA CYS A 1011 17.07 -31.78 27.49
C CYS A 1011 15.65 -31.30 27.84
N PHE A 1012 14.84 -32.14 28.49
CA PHE A 1012 13.53 -31.77 29.01
C PHE A 1012 13.60 -31.26 30.46
N ALA A 1013 14.79 -31.14 31.06
CA ALA A 1013 14.95 -30.71 32.46
C ALA A 1013 14.40 -29.30 32.72
N HIS A 1014 14.29 -28.46 31.69
CA HIS A 1014 13.73 -27.11 31.76
C HIS A 1014 12.28 -27.07 32.27
N ILE A 1015 11.54 -28.18 32.16
CA ILE A 1015 10.17 -28.37 32.68
C ILE A 1015 10.12 -28.34 34.22
N PHE A 1016 11.28 -28.41 34.87
CA PHE A 1016 11.47 -28.27 36.32
C PHE A 1016 12.30 -26.99 36.55
N PRO A 1017 11.70 -25.88 37.02
CA PRO A 1017 10.71 -25.81 38.10
C PRO A 1017 9.22 -25.91 37.68
N PRO A 1018 8.31 -26.31 38.61
CA PRO A 1018 6.91 -26.65 38.33
C PRO A 1018 6.02 -25.41 38.13
N THR A 1019 6.36 -24.58 37.14
CA THR A 1019 5.55 -23.41 36.73
C THR A 1019 4.87 -23.72 35.41
N LEU A 1020 3.67 -23.16 35.18
CA LEU A 1020 2.95 -23.35 33.92
C LEU A 1020 3.84 -22.93 32.74
N GLU A 1021 4.54 -21.80 32.90
CA GLU A 1021 5.46 -21.20 31.94
C GLU A 1021 6.58 -22.15 31.52
N ALA A 1022 7.12 -22.95 32.46
CA ALA A 1022 8.19 -23.91 32.18
C ALA A 1022 7.70 -25.15 31.41
N ARG A 1023 6.40 -25.45 31.46
CA ARG A 1023 5.82 -26.69 30.90
C ARG A 1023 5.01 -26.47 29.62
N VAL A 1024 4.87 -25.21 29.20
CA VAL A 1024 4.22 -24.83 27.95
C VAL A 1024 5.12 -25.14 26.75
N GLY A 1025 4.52 -25.74 25.72
CA GLY A 1025 5.19 -26.13 24.48
C GLY A 1025 5.61 -27.60 24.45
N PHE A 1026 5.20 -28.42 25.41
CA PHE A 1026 5.66 -29.80 25.53
C PHE A 1026 5.39 -30.65 24.27
N ASP A 1027 6.43 -31.18 23.63
CA ASP A 1027 6.32 -32.09 22.48
C ASP A 1027 6.34 -33.55 22.93
N VAL A 1028 5.14 -34.16 22.95
CA VAL A 1028 4.94 -35.55 23.38
C VAL A 1028 5.73 -36.55 22.53
N ARG A 1029 5.79 -36.35 21.20
CA ARG A 1029 6.45 -37.29 20.28
C ARG A 1029 7.96 -37.29 20.50
N GLN A 1030 8.54 -36.09 20.57
CA GLN A 1030 9.96 -35.96 20.83
C GLN A 1030 10.34 -36.50 22.21
N PHE A 1031 9.50 -36.28 23.22
CA PHE A 1031 9.75 -36.83 24.55
C PHE A 1031 9.77 -38.37 24.54
N VAL A 1032 8.77 -39.01 23.92
CA VAL A 1032 8.70 -40.48 23.81
C VAL A 1032 9.95 -41.04 23.13
N GLU A 1033 10.38 -40.43 22.03
CA GLU A 1033 11.57 -40.85 21.28
C GLU A 1033 12.86 -40.72 22.11
N VAL A 1034 13.09 -39.56 22.74
CA VAL A 1034 14.33 -39.30 23.50
C VAL A 1034 14.36 -40.05 24.82
N ALA A 1035 13.20 -40.26 25.44
CA ALA A 1035 13.05 -41.05 26.66
C ALA A 1035 13.16 -42.56 26.41
N GLY A 1036 13.22 -42.99 25.13
CA GLY A 1036 13.28 -44.40 24.76
C GLY A 1036 12.03 -45.17 25.18
N LEU A 1037 10.86 -44.54 25.09
CA LEU A 1037 9.57 -45.14 25.42
C LEU A 1037 8.96 -45.77 24.16
N ASP A 1038 8.37 -46.95 24.33
CA ASP A 1038 7.55 -47.59 23.29
C ASP A 1038 6.19 -46.88 23.15
N ALA A 1039 5.32 -47.40 22.28
CA ALA A 1039 3.94 -46.91 22.16
C ALA A 1039 3.20 -46.96 23.52
N PRO A 1040 2.28 -46.02 23.79
CA PRO A 1040 1.54 -46.01 25.04
C PRO A 1040 0.70 -47.29 25.18
N VAL A 1041 0.74 -47.87 26.38
CA VAL A 1041 0.02 -49.11 26.71
C VAL A 1041 -1.44 -48.85 27.08
N ALA A 1042 -1.73 -47.64 27.57
CA ALA A 1042 -3.08 -47.19 27.83
C ALA A 1042 -3.20 -45.67 27.68
N ALA A 1043 -4.39 -45.19 27.31
CA ALA A 1043 -4.67 -43.76 27.20
C ALA A 1043 -6.14 -43.47 27.52
N SER A 1044 -6.43 -42.22 27.89
CA SER A 1044 -7.79 -41.71 28.04
C SER A 1044 -7.81 -40.19 27.87
N TYR A 1045 -8.97 -39.64 27.50
CA TYR A 1045 -9.14 -38.19 27.31
C TYR A 1045 -10.51 -37.72 27.77
N PHE A 1046 -10.61 -36.47 28.18
CA PHE A 1046 -11.87 -35.81 28.56
C PHE A 1046 -11.78 -34.30 28.35
N PHE A 1047 -12.91 -33.61 28.51
CA PHE A 1047 -13.03 -32.17 28.38
C PHE A 1047 -13.38 -31.50 29.71
N VAL A 1048 -13.07 -30.22 29.88
CA VAL A 1048 -13.40 -29.44 31.10
C VAL A 1048 -14.17 -28.15 30.77
N GLU A 1049 -15.24 -27.85 31.52
CA GLU A 1049 -16.13 -26.67 31.38
C GLU A 1049 -16.37 -25.91 32.73
N ARG A 1050 -16.79 -24.64 32.68
CA ARG A 1050 -16.95 -23.71 33.84
C ARG A 1050 -18.44 -23.51 34.22
N ASP A 1051 -18.74 -23.30 35.50
CA ASP A 1051 -20.10 -23.55 36.08
C ASP A 1051 -21.12 -22.37 36.18
N GLU A 1052 -20.84 -21.08 35.90
CA GLU A 1052 -21.91 -20.03 35.95
C GLU A 1052 -21.77 -18.81 34.99
N PRO A 1053 -22.90 -18.21 34.52
CA PRO A 1053 -22.94 -16.94 33.79
C PRO A 1053 -23.15 -15.71 34.71
N VAL A 1054 -22.24 -14.73 34.66
CA VAL A 1054 -22.36 -13.49 35.46
C VAL A 1054 -23.49 -12.61 34.90
N SER A 1055 -24.54 -12.41 35.71
CA SER A 1055 -25.66 -11.52 35.44
C SER A 1055 -25.45 -10.16 36.13
N GLY A 1056 -25.76 -9.05 35.44
CA GLY A 1056 -25.87 -7.73 36.06
C GLY A 1056 -25.45 -6.53 35.22
N THR A 1057 -26.27 -6.12 34.23
CA THR A 1057 -26.86 -4.76 34.06
C THR A 1057 -27.53 -4.61 32.67
N PRO A 1058 -28.57 -3.76 32.53
CA PRO A 1058 -29.77 -4.07 31.75
C PRO A 1058 -29.90 -3.32 30.41
N THR A 1059 -30.72 -3.88 29.53
CA THR A 1059 -31.27 -3.24 28.33
C THR A 1059 -32.25 -2.12 28.66
N ALA A 1060 -31.99 -0.89 28.21
CA ALA A 1060 -33.03 0.09 27.83
C ALA A 1060 -32.50 1.20 26.90
N THR A 1061 -33.12 1.24 25.71
CA THR A 1061 -33.58 2.33 24.83
C THR A 1061 -32.93 3.74 24.83
N VAL A 1062 -32.83 4.26 23.60
CA VAL A 1062 -32.27 5.53 23.09
C VAL A 1062 -32.86 6.82 23.68
N THR A 1063 -32.00 7.77 24.06
CA THR A 1063 -32.12 9.22 23.74
C THR A 1063 -30.76 9.92 23.83
N ALA A 1064 -30.52 10.88 22.94
CA ALA A 1064 -29.29 11.67 22.87
C ALA A 1064 -29.22 12.76 23.96
N THR A 1065 -28.05 12.96 24.58
CA THR A 1065 -27.38 14.27 24.75
C THR A 1065 -26.02 14.14 25.46
N ALA A 1066 -25.00 14.69 24.81
CA ALA A 1066 -23.83 15.41 25.32
C ALA A 1066 -22.87 14.82 26.39
N THR A 1067 -21.58 14.91 26.02
CA THR A 1067 -20.33 14.96 26.80
C THR A 1067 -19.69 13.66 27.31
N GLY A 1068 -18.41 13.48 26.96
CA GLY A 1068 -17.47 12.58 27.63
C GLY A 1068 -16.96 11.39 26.81
N THR A 1069 -15.71 11.50 26.33
CA THR A 1069 -14.69 10.42 26.21
C THR A 1069 -15.10 9.06 25.64
N ARG A 1070 -14.61 8.71 24.44
CA ARG A 1070 -14.54 7.33 23.96
C ARG A 1070 -13.19 6.99 23.31
N SER A 1071 -12.50 6.06 23.93
CA SER A 1071 -11.51 5.17 23.33
C SER A 1071 -12.14 4.39 22.17
N PRO A 1072 -11.41 4.11 21.07
CA PRO A 1072 -11.78 3.08 20.12
C PRO A 1072 -11.15 1.71 20.46
N PRO A 1073 -11.67 0.61 19.88
CA PRO A 1073 -11.69 -0.73 20.45
C PRO A 1073 -10.46 -1.59 20.12
N LEU A 1074 -10.19 -2.56 21.00
CA LEU A 1074 -9.20 -3.62 20.80
C LEU A 1074 -9.50 -4.41 19.52
N THR A 1075 -8.53 -4.37 18.61
CA THR A 1075 -8.41 -5.27 17.47
C THR A 1075 -7.64 -6.52 17.88
N SER A 1076 -8.05 -7.63 17.28
CA SER A 1076 -7.59 -9.00 17.44
C SER A 1076 -6.06 -9.18 17.30
N PRO A 1077 -5.40 -10.03 18.12
CA PRO A 1077 -4.00 -10.37 17.91
C PRO A 1077 -3.76 -11.78 17.36
N THR A 1078 -2.60 -11.85 16.72
CA THR A 1078 -1.88 -12.87 15.94
C THR A 1078 -1.06 -13.89 16.74
N THR A 1079 -1.02 -15.14 16.26
CA THR A 1079 0.05 -16.21 16.26
C THR A 1079 1.45 -16.01 16.91
N THR A 1080 1.99 -17.02 17.63
CA THR A 1080 3.40 -17.59 17.74
C THR A 1080 3.61 -18.97 18.49
N TRP A 1081 3.64 -20.14 17.83
CA TRP A 1081 4.09 -21.45 18.39
C TRP A 1081 5.24 -21.37 19.42
N LEU A 1082 5.04 -21.66 20.73
CA LEU A 1082 6.10 -22.08 21.65
C LEU A 1082 6.58 -23.48 21.23
N ARG A 1083 7.74 -23.58 20.59
CA ARG A 1083 8.47 -24.85 20.41
C ARG A 1083 9.62 -24.89 21.42
N PRO A 1084 9.80 -25.97 22.20
CA PRO A 1084 11.07 -26.29 22.82
C PRO A 1084 12.09 -26.61 21.71
N ALA A 1085 13.34 -26.24 21.92
CA ALA A 1085 14.43 -26.63 21.03
C ALA A 1085 14.54 -28.16 20.94
N PRO A 1086 14.81 -28.75 19.77
CA PRO A 1086 14.96 -30.19 19.66
C PRO A 1086 16.16 -30.67 20.49
N CYS A 1087 16.01 -31.79 21.22
CA CYS A 1087 17.12 -32.43 21.94
C CYS A 1087 18.21 -32.84 20.95
N GLU A 1088 19.30 -32.06 20.84
CA GLU A 1088 20.47 -32.43 20.06
C GLU A 1088 21.16 -33.64 20.70
N THR A 1089 21.16 -34.77 20.00
CA THR A 1089 21.96 -35.93 20.37
C THR A 1089 23.45 -35.59 20.24
N ALA A 1090 24.21 -35.92 21.28
CA ALA A 1090 25.56 -35.44 21.54
C ALA A 1090 26.53 -35.55 20.34
N THR A 1091 27.17 -34.43 19.98
CA THR A 1091 28.58 -34.39 19.56
C THR A 1091 29.16 -32.98 19.61
N SER A 1092 30.27 -32.88 20.37
CA SER A 1092 31.25 -31.79 20.44
C SER A 1092 31.01 -30.63 21.42
N THR A 1093 31.96 -30.56 22.35
CA THR A 1093 32.20 -29.62 23.45
C THR A 1093 32.94 -28.37 22.97
N ARG A 1094 32.44 -27.18 23.37
CA ARG A 1094 33.10 -25.85 23.54
C ARG A 1094 31.95 -24.83 23.38
N SER A 1095 31.64 -23.93 24.29
CA SER A 1095 32.45 -23.19 25.24
C SER A 1095 31.48 -22.44 26.18
N LEU A 1096 31.56 -22.70 27.49
CA LEU A 1096 31.08 -21.79 28.53
C LEU A 1096 32.17 -20.74 28.75
N GLU A 1097 31.83 -19.45 28.66
CA GLU A 1097 32.34 -18.35 29.51
C GLU A 1097 31.83 -16.98 29.01
N ARG A 1098 31.56 -16.07 29.96
CA ARG A 1098 31.08 -14.67 29.86
C ARG A 1098 29.56 -14.49 29.79
N MET A 1099 28.88 -13.70 30.64
CA MET A 1099 29.26 -12.68 31.63
C MET A 1099 28.10 -12.45 32.63
N LYS A 1100 28.45 -12.10 33.88
CA LYS A 1100 27.62 -11.54 34.96
C LYS A 1100 27.76 -9.99 34.99
N GLU A 1101 26.87 -9.33 35.79
CA GLU A 1101 26.95 -7.95 36.36
C GLU A 1101 26.51 -6.77 35.44
N GLU A 1102 25.74 -5.72 35.79
CA GLU A 1102 25.25 -4.97 37.00
C GLU A 1102 24.00 -4.12 36.56
N ARG A 1103 22.86 -3.93 37.26
CA ARG A 1103 22.40 -3.12 38.44
C ARG A 1103 22.38 -1.55 38.38
N LEU A 1104 21.15 -1.01 38.59
CA LEU A 1104 20.70 0.19 39.38
C LEU A 1104 20.67 1.66 38.83
N GLY A 1105 19.46 2.28 38.85
CA GLY A 1105 19.24 3.63 39.45
C GLY A 1105 18.42 4.71 38.67
N PRO A 1106 17.68 5.67 39.34
CA PRO A 1106 16.40 6.24 38.85
C PRO A 1106 16.17 7.80 38.85
N LEU A 1107 15.03 8.24 38.29
CA LEU A 1107 14.09 9.36 38.64
C LEU A 1107 14.30 10.87 38.31
N VAL A 1108 13.12 11.56 38.27
CA VAL A 1108 12.73 13.02 38.22
C VAL A 1108 12.33 13.56 36.82
N GLY A 1109 11.17 14.19 36.54
CA GLY A 1109 9.95 14.55 37.29
C GLY A 1109 9.42 15.97 36.95
N CYS A 1110 8.11 16.08 36.65
CA CYS A 1110 7.12 17.14 37.02
C CYS A 1110 6.27 17.87 35.94
N HIS A 1111 5.07 18.30 36.39
CA HIS A 1111 3.76 18.40 35.74
C HIS A 1111 3.09 19.79 35.98
N VAL A 1112 2.17 20.18 35.08
CA VAL A 1112 0.82 20.82 35.26
C VAL A 1112 0.61 22.12 36.07
N ALA A 1113 -0.13 23.08 35.47
CA ALA A 1113 -1.29 23.86 36.00
C ALA A 1113 -1.61 25.06 35.06
N ARG A 1114 -2.83 25.58 34.85
CA ARG A 1114 -4.10 25.51 35.61
C ARG A 1114 -5.29 26.04 34.76
N THR A 1115 -6.47 25.55 35.10
CA THR A 1115 -7.83 26.04 34.80
C THR A 1115 -8.17 27.37 35.47
N MET A 1116 -8.90 28.23 34.76
CA MET A 1116 -10.06 29.02 35.24
C MET A 1116 -11.04 29.20 34.08
#